data_AF-A0A941NNZ6-F1
#
_entry.id   AF-A0A941NNZ6-F1
#
_cell.length_a   1.000
_cell.length_b   1.000
_cell.length_c   1.000
_cell.angle_alpha   90.00
_cell.angle_beta   90.00
_cell.angle_gamma   90.00
#
_symmetry.space_group_name_H-M   'P 1'
#
loop_
_entity.id
_entity.type
_entity.pdbx_description
1 polymer ?
#
loop_
_entity_poly.entity_id
_entity_poly.type
_entity_poly.pdbx_seq_one_letter_code
_entity_poly.pdbx_strand_id
1 'polypeptide(L)'
;MEDTFEYIFKCIDFKNCNEKTFYEFGVFNGETKNHVYTLSHVAPKFFEQLTNKNNTIVGIEPFTGLCEENKDEHNYVHWVKGALNASQVFNLHPQEVAKKLESEIRNKTGNESTYIISSEYKSIEYNPKIMKKAVIVDIDCCVYTSAYEVLSFLLQNELIDEQTLIRFDDWGGTPEFLGGESKALVDACKEHKYVFTILYKKHYGGPHAKCVVKMEKIKNEWTLNKEYTQTYQKRSEFEINKGVNTKDSVFMLNEKKLVKKSDVYISFVATARNDNYGGDFLYRLRNFIASIQIMSDKFNLYTETIIVEWNPPKDNLSLYEVISNDKLISKHNKVTFITVPLEYHNTFSNPKKLPLHDYIGKNVGIYRAEGEFVLVCSSDLIFTEQIFSLFAKKCFEQGYMYRTTRIDYTKFSDEIISTNNYHDFVSKIHSNVFQDTYHQIRFPNVTWIQTIPKVEMYFMNYPGNYTNGCGDFLLMSKKDWFDVKGCYADTTLFTHLDGATLLRCTQKYGKIHKTFHPEYSIYHMDHARPHLNVSANPTPNHNVLGDQYWGHPMIEFDTKYIQNKESPIRFCFLKSPYSTTLTTESVSPFDINTVINKWFNRFQNISFVTYFKADVYVIDCVPIHASWAASLINDTNKGNMIRQVHTYVQVDSIEFNKYDVVISSDCIVPISVIQKFPNVLWCYYEDEHAFGSFQISKKSPIAGYDVFLNHFMDSNVDSERLPCSVSFPYLEHVPTFNLLVNEMNLNSVKEKSIFFDSHILRTPLFQTLKQNIENNTLLQTKYTEWDFDNSLSELCNFKLPHIKTYISKLISCTYFIYLRNNSGGIGQSMLPAAAAQCIIIGANAMKYARIIIHPICVITNESECINTINMVEKNPNLKKDIINYQNQQLETHFWNKPLELIKKLYALKRK
;
A
#
# COMPACT_ATOMS: atom_id res chain seq x y z
N MET A 1 -14.71 -32.09 3.27
CA MET A 1 -16.15 -32.46 3.15
C MET A 1 -16.60 -33.20 4.41
N GLU A 2 -15.81 -34.17 4.91
CA GLU A 2 -16.08 -34.93 6.14
C GLU A 2 -16.31 -34.05 7.40
N ASP A 3 -15.45 -33.07 7.67
CA ASP A 3 -15.54 -32.23 8.89
C ASP A 3 -16.87 -31.46 9.07
N THR A 4 -17.43 -30.94 7.97
CA THR A 4 -18.67 -30.13 8.01
C THR A 4 -19.89 -31.02 8.27
N PHE A 5 -19.96 -32.18 7.62
CA PHE A 5 -21.04 -33.13 7.85
C PHE A 5 -20.97 -33.73 9.26
N GLU A 6 -19.77 -34.09 9.75
CA GLU A 6 -19.59 -34.52 11.15
C GLU A 6 -20.06 -33.48 12.17
N TYR A 7 -19.79 -32.19 11.92
CA TYR A 7 -20.27 -31.12 12.78
C TYR A 7 -21.80 -30.98 12.71
N ILE A 8 -22.37 -30.96 11.50
CA ILE A 8 -23.83 -30.93 11.29
C ILE A 8 -24.51 -32.08 12.04
N PHE A 9 -23.95 -33.30 11.99
CA PHE A 9 -24.52 -34.45 12.72
C PHE A 9 -24.54 -34.26 14.23
N LYS A 10 -23.53 -33.60 14.82
CA LYS A 10 -23.53 -33.31 16.26
C LYS A 10 -24.59 -32.29 16.66
N CYS A 11 -25.06 -31.47 15.73
CA CYS A 11 -26.06 -30.42 15.98
C CYS A 11 -27.51 -30.89 15.80
N ILE A 12 -27.74 -32.08 15.24
CA ILE A 12 -29.08 -32.61 14.97
C ILE A 12 -29.57 -33.44 16.16
N ASP A 13 -30.79 -33.13 16.64
CA ASP A 13 -31.50 -33.99 17.59
C ASP A 13 -32.26 -35.10 16.85
N PHE A 14 -31.63 -36.27 16.75
CA PHE A 14 -32.15 -37.42 16.02
C PHE A 14 -33.49 -37.96 16.56
N LYS A 15 -33.89 -37.64 17.80
CA LYS A 15 -35.17 -38.10 18.37
C LYS A 15 -36.39 -37.45 17.69
N ASN A 16 -36.20 -36.28 17.08
CA ASN A 16 -37.26 -35.45 16.49
C ASN A 16 -37.19 -35.38 14.95
N CYS A 17 -36.38 -36.24 14.32
CA CYS A 17 -36.20 -36.28 12.86
C CYS A 17 -37.21 -37.16 12.12
N ASN A 18 -38.05 -37.91 12.84
CA ASN A 18 -39.11 -38.71 12.24
C ASN A 18 -40.08 -37.77 11.50
N GLU A 19 -40.38 -38.07 10.23
CA GLU A 19 -41.25 -37.29 9.33
C GLU A 19 -40.67 -35.98 8.76
N LYS A 20 -39.37 -35.70 8.91
CA LYS A 20 -38.68 -34.56 8.25
C LYS A 20 -37.91 -34.98 6.99
N THR A 21 -37.58 -34.00 6.14
CA THR A 21 -36.90 -34.20 4.84
C THR A 21 -35.63 -33.36 4.69
N PHE A 22 -34.75 -33.73 3.75
CA PHE A 22 -33.58 -32.95 3.32
C PHE A 22 -33.93 -32.23 2.00
N TYR A 23 -33.78 -30.91 1.96
CA TYR A 23 -33.93 -30.13 0.73
C TYR A 23 -32.57 -29.73 0.19
N GLU A 24 -32.40 -29.84 -1.13
CA GLU A 24 -31.23 -29.39 -1.86
C GLU A 24 -31.65 -28.52 -3.03
N PHE A 25 -31.06 -27.33 -3.15
CA PHE A 25 -31.29 -26.41 -4.25
C PHE A 25 -29.96 -26.16 -4.96
N GLY A 26 -29.90 -26.30 -6.30
CA GLY A 26 -28.64 -26.20 -7.06
C GLY A 26 -28.02 -27.51 -7.55
N VAL A 27 -28.84 -28.54 -7.81
CA VAL A 27 -28.46 -29.97 -7.97
C VAL A 27 -27.48 -30.28 -9.12
N PHE A 28 -27.38 -29.43 -10.14
CA PHE A 28 -26.70 -29.80 -11.39
C PHE A 28 -25.16 -29.70 -11.33
N ASN A 29 -24.62 -28.61 -10.78
CA ASN A 29 -23.17 -28.34 -10.77
C ASN A 29 -22.60 -28.21 -9.36
N GLY A 30 -23.47 -28.17 -8.34
CA GLY A 30 -23.11 -28.45 -6.96
C GLY A 30 -22.70 -29.90 -6.83
N GLU A 31 -21.83 -30.21 -5.88
CA GLU A 31 -21.30 -31.56 -5.69
C GLU A 31 -22.34 -32.58 -5.20
N THR A 32 -23.63 -32.45 -5.52
CA THR A 32 -24.78 -33.26 -5.09
C THR A 32 -24.54 -34.77 -5.20
N LYS A 33 -23.98 -35.23 -6.33
CA LYS A 33 -23.59 -36.65 -6.53
C LYS A 33 -22.59 -37.13 -5.48
N ASN A 34 -21.76 -36.23 -4.99
CA ASN A 34 -20.80 -36.48 -3.93
C ASN A 34 -21.41 -36.20 -2.56
N HIS A 35 -22.34 -35.26 -2.38
CA HIS A 35 -22.97 -34.98 -1.09
C HIS A 35 -23.81 -36.14 -0.59
N VAL A 36 -24.79 -36.59 -1.38
CA VAL A 36 -25.67 -37.71 -0.98
C VAL A 36 -24.84 -38.99 -0.77
N TYR A 37 -23.87 -39.22 -1.66
CA TYR A 37 -22.90 -40.30 -1.51
C TYR A 37 -22.06 -40.15 -0.23
N THR A 38 -21.50 -38.98 0.05
CA THR A 38 -20.70 -38.69 1.25
C THR A 38 -21.54 -38.86 2.51
N LEU A 39 -22.78 -38.35 2.55
CA LEU A 39 -23.71 -38.58 3.66
C LEU A 39 -23.93 -40.09 3.88
N SER A 40 -24.16 -40.86 2.82
CA SER A 40 -24.37 -42.31 2.93
C SER A 40 -23.15 -43.08 3.45
N HIS A 41 -21.93 -42.55 3.27
CA HIS A 41 -20.68 -43.20 3.71
C HIS A 41 -20.17 -42.70 5.07
N VAL A 42 -20.24 -41.39 5.31
CA VAL A 42 -19.71 -40.73 6.53
C VAL A 42 -20.69 -40.88 7.70
N ALA A 43 -22.00 -40.92 7.43
CA ALA A 43 -23.02 -41.14 8.45
C ALA A 43 -24.14 -42.08 7.97
N PRO A 44 -23.81 -43.37 7.73
CA PRO A 44 -24.75 -44.35 7.17
C PRO A 44 -26.03 -44.51 8.00
N LYS A 45 -25.94 -44.42 9.34
CA LYS A 45 -27.11 -44.49 10.23
C LYS A 45 -28.05 -43.29 10.10
N PHE A 46 -27.51 -42.10 9.90
CA PHE A 46 -28.32 -40.91 9.66
C PHE A 46 -28.94 -40.96 8.27
N PHE A 47 -28.15 -41.36 7.27
CA PHE A 47 -28.65 -41.58 5.93
C PHE A 47 -29.79 -42.60 5.93
N GLU A 48 -29.65 -43.74 6.63
CA GLU A 48 -30.74 -44.72 6.80
C GLU A 48 -31.98 -44.10 7.48
N GLN A 49 -31.82 -43.29 8.52
CA GLN A 49 -32.94 -42.60 9.19
C GLN A 49 -33.65 -41.58 8.30
N LEU A 50 -32.90 -40.80 7.51
CA LEU A 50 -33.43 -39.85 6.53
C LEU A 50 -34.14 -40.55 5.36
N THR A 51 -33.75 -41.79 5.06
CA THR A 51 -34.15 -42.50 3.85
C THR A 51 -34.97 -43.76 4.15
N ASN A 52 -35.40 -43.91 5.41
CA ASN A 52 -36.40 -44.89 5.83
C ASN A 52 -37.68 -44.72 5.01
N LYS A 53 -38.45 -45.81 4.81
CA LYS A 53 -39.57 -45.97 3.85
C LYS A 53 -40.61 -44.82 3.75
N ASN A 54 -40.63 -43.87 4.68
CA ASN A 54 -41.56 -42.74 4.72
C ASN A 54 -40.91 -41.36 4.49
N ASN A 55 -39.58 -41.25 4.31
CA ASN A 55 -38.87 -39.98 4.13
C ASN A 55 -38.12 -39.94 2.78
N THR A 56 -38.12 -38.79 2.14
CA THR A 56 -37.56 -38.56 0.80
C THR A 56 -36.65 -37.34 0.84
N ILE A 57 -35.53 -37.37 0.14
CA ILE A 57 -34.65 -36.22 -0.13
C ILE A 57 -35.17 -35.51 -1.39
N VAL A 58 -35.31 -34.19 -1.34
CA VAL A 58 -35.89 -33.40 -2.43
C VAL A 58 -34.83 -32.46 -2.99
N GLY A 59 -34.41 -32.73 -4.23
CA GLY A 59 -33.55 -31.86 -5.02
C GLY A 59 -34.37 -30.97 -5.96
N ILE A 60 -34.05 -29.69 -6.04
CA ILE A 60 -34.75 -28.72 -6.90
C ILE A 60 -33.72 -27.93 -7.70
N GLU A 61 -33.84 -27.97 -9.02
CA GLU A 61 -32.97 -27.25 -9.94
C GLU A 61 -33.69 -27.04 -11.28
N PRO A 62 -33.83 -25.82 -11.80
CA PRO A 62 -34.52 -25.55 -13.06
C PRO A 62 -33.81 -26.13 -14.29
N PHE A 63 -32.51 -26.41 -14.23
CA PHE A 63 -31.69 -26.95 -15.33
C PHE A 63 -31.59 -26.05 -16.57
N THR A 64 -32.19 -24.86 -16.53
CA THR A 64 -32.16 -23.85 -17.60
C THR A 64 -31.05 -22.81 -17.44
N GLY A 65 -30.22 -22.97 -16.41
CA GLY A 65 -29.16 -22.03 -16.02
C GLY A 65 -29.67 -20.89 -15.13
N LEU A 66 -28.74 -20.03 -14.72
CA LEU A 66 -28.98 -18.96 -13.74
C LEU A 66 -30.05 -17.97 -14.20
N CYS A 67 -30.83 -17.47 -13.25
CA CYS A 67 -31.76 -16.37 -13.47
C CYS A 67 -31.03 -15.03 -13.67
N GLU A 68 -31.80 -14.00 -14.00
CA GLU A 68 -31.27 -12.63 -14.07
C GLU A 68 -31.09 -12.07 -12.66
N GLU A 69 -29.93 -11.49 -12.37
CA GLU A 69 -29.58 -10.95 -11.05
C GLU A 69 -29.41 -9.44 -11.14
N ASN A 70 -30.44 -8.72 -10.68
CA ASN A 70 -30.52 -7.25 -10.69
C ASN A 70 -30.77 -6.68 -9.27
N LYS A 71 -30.85 -7.55 -8.26
CA LYS A 71 -31.24 -7.21 -6.88
C LYS A 71 -30.06 -7.21 -5.90
N ASP A 72 -28.91 -7.72 -6.34
CA ASP A 72 -27.65 -7.69 -5.61
C ASP A 72 -26.59 -6.88 -6.36
N GLU A 73 -26.16 -5.76 -5.77
CA GLU A 73 -25.10 -4.90 -6.29
C GLU A 73 -23.70 -5.54 -6.20
N HIS A 74 -23.57 -6.61 -5.40
CA HIS A 74 -22.34 -7.39 -5.24
C HIS A 74 -22.33 -8.65 -6.11
N ASN A 75 -23.25 -8.78 -7.07
CA ASN A 75 -23.29 -9.94 -7.95
C ASN A 75 -21.96 -10.10 -8.71
N TYR A 76 -21.40 -11.30 -8.66
CA TYR A 76 -20.08 -11.57 -9.20
C TYR A 76 -20.14 -11.73 -10.73
N VAL A 77 -19.19 -11.12 -11.44
CA VAL A 77 -19.24 -10.87 -12.90
C VAL A 77 -19.38 -12.11 -13.79
N HIS A 78 -19.13 -13.30 -13.25
CA HIS A 78 -19.25 -14.57 -13.96
C HIS A 78 -20.62 -15.25 -13.80
N TRP A 79 -21.45 -14.82 -12.85
CA TRP A 79 -22.80 -15.34 -12.62
C TRP A 79 -23.81 -14.58 -13.47
N VAL A 80 -23.72 -14.81 -14.78
CA VAL A 80 -24.60 -14.20 -15.78
C VAL A 80 -25.80 -15.09 -16.08
N LYS A 81 -26.92 -14.46 -16.45
CA LYS A 81 -28.14 -15.14 -16.88
C LYS A 81 -27.84 -16.25 -17.90
N GLY A 82 -28.35 -17.45 -17.63
CA GLY A 82 -28.17 -18.63 -18.49
C GLY A 82 -26.85 -19.39 -18.31
N ALA A 83 -25.92 -18.94 -17.46
CA ALA A 83 -24.76 -19.75 -17.07
C ALA A 83 -25.21 -21.02 -16.31
N LEU A 84 -24.35 -22.04 -16.26
CA LEU A 84 -24.63 -23.33 -15.59
C LEU A 84 -25.87 -24.08 -16.12
N ASN A 85 -26.17 -23.95 -17.41
CA ASN A 85 -27.34 -24.57 -18.03
C ASN A 85 -27.14 -26.08 -18.29
N ALA A 86 -27.72 -26.91 -17.43
CA ALA A 86 -27.67 -28.36 -17.53
C ALA A 86 -28.30 -28.95 -18.78
N SER A 87 -29.43 -28.37 -19.19
CA SER A 87 -30.18 -28.83 -20.35
C SER A 87 -29.36 -28.67 -21.62
N GLN A 88 -28.60 -27.57 -21.72
CA GLN A 88 -27.62 -27.37 -22.79
C GLN A 88 -26.44 -28.35 -22.69
N VAL A 89 -25.88 -28.56 -21.49
CA VAL A 89 -24.73 -29.46 -21.31
C VAL A 89 -25.07 -30.92 -21.67
N PHE A 90 -26.23 -31.41 -21.24
CA PHE A 90 -26.65 -32.78 -21.54
C PHE A 90 -27.38 -32.93 -22.87
N ASN A 91 -27.75 -31.82 -23.52
CA ASN A 91 -28.61 -31.80 -24.70
C ASN A 91 -29.91 -32.58 -24.47
N LEU A 92 -30.56 -32.31 -23.34
CA LEU A 92 -31.79 -32.97 -22.88
C LEU A 92 -32.79 -31.92 -22.38
N HIS A 93 -34.08 -32.23 -22.41
CA HIS A 93 -35.09 -31.38 -21.77
C HIS A 93 -34.89 -31.36 -20.24
N PRO A 94 -35.17 -30.27 -19.51
CA PRO A 94 -35.01 -30.19 -18.05
C PRO A 94 -35.57 -31.40 -17.27
N GLN A 95 -36.76 -31.87 -17.66
CA GLN A 95 -37.40 -33.04 -17.04
C GLN A 95 -36.64 -34.36 -17.29
N GLU A 96 -35.93 -34.47 -18.42
CA GLU A 96 -35.08 -35.63 -18.74
C GLU A 96 -33.74 -35.54 -18.01
N VAL A 97 -33.18 -34.34 -17.84
CA VAL A 97 -32.01 -34.09 -17.00
C VAL A 97 -32.31 -34.49 -15.55
N ALA A 98 -33.47 -34.09 -15.03
CA ALA A 98 -33.93 -34.45 -13.69
C ALA A 98 -33.98 -35.98 -13.51
N LYS A 99 -34.68 -36.70 -14.40
CA LYS A 99 -34.76 -38.18 -14.38
C LYS A 99 -33.40 -38.85 -14.49
N LYS A 100 -32.50 -38.30 -15.31
CA LYS A 100 -31.13 -38.80 -15.47
C LYS A 100 -30.34 -38.71 -14.17
N LEU A 101 -30.32 -37.53 -13.54
CA LEU A 101 -29.60 -37.31 -12.29
C LEU A 101 -30.20 -38.14 -11.15
N GLU A 102 -31.52 -38.27 -11.11
CA GLU A 102 -32.22 -39.12 -10.14
C GLU A 102 -31.80 -40.59 -10.27
N SER A 103 -31.75 -41.13 -11.49
CA SER A 103 -31.26 -42.48 -11.77
C SER A 103 -29.79 -42.68 -11.35
N GLU A 104 -28.93 -41.70 -11.65
CA GLU A 104 -27.51 -41.75 -11.27
C GLU A 104 -27.31 -41.76 -9.75
N ILE A 105 -28.09 -40.98 -8.99
CA ILE A 105 -28.03 -40.97 -7.52
C ILE A 105 -28.58 -42.28 -6.95
N ARG A 106 -29.68 -42.80 -7.49
CA ARG A 106 -30.25 -44.11 -7.09
C ARG A 106 -29.24 -45.24 -7.28
N ASN A 107 -28.56 -45.28 -8.43
CA ASN A 107 -27.53 -46.28 -8.72
C ASN A 107 -26.34 -46.20 -7.77
N LYS A 108 -25.91 -44.99 -7.38
CA LYS A 108 -24.78 -44.79 -6.46
C LYS A 108 -25.10 -45.11 -5.00
N THR A 109 -26.34 -44.89 -4.58
CA THR A 109 -26.76 -45.03 -3.16
C THR A 109 -27.41 -46.38 -2.86
N GLY A 110 -27.86 -47.12 -3.87
CA GLY A 110 -28.50 -48.42 -3.71
C GLY A 110 -29.92 -48.36 -3.12
N ASN A 111 -30.55 -47.18 -3.05
CA ASN A 111 -31.87 -46.98 -2.45
C ASN A 111 -32.86 -46.39 -3.48
N GLU A 112 -33.86 -47.18 -3.89
CA GLU A 112 -34.76 -46.88 -5.01
C GLU A 112 -35.83 -45.80 -4.72
N SER A 113 -36.13 -45.49 -3.45
CA SER A 113 -37.33 -44.76 -3.02
C SER A 113 -37.12 -43.31 -2.59
N THR A 114 -35.92 -42.75 -2.78
CA THR A 114 -35.41 -41.78 -1.80
C THR A 114 -35.10 -40.39 -2.33
N TYR A 115 -34.96 -40.17 -3.63
CA TYR A 115 -34.52 -38.87 -4.16
C TYR A 115 -35.47 -38.41 -5.27
N ILE A 116 -36.06 -37.22 -5.15
CA ILE A 116 -36.91 -36.60 -6.18
C ILE A 116 -36.21 -35.35 -6.69
N ILE A 117 -36.07 -35.21 -8.01
CA ILE A 117 -35.53 -34.00 -8.65
C ILE A 117 -36.63 -33.28 -9.42
N SER A 118 -36.87 -32.01 -9.08
CA SER A 118 -37.81 -31.14 -9.82
C SER A 118 -37.06 -30.15 -10.72
N SER A 119 -37.59 -29.91 -11.92
CA SER A 119 -36.99 -29.08 -12.97
C SER A 119 -37.53 -27.64 -13.06
N GLU A 120 -38.29 -27.14 -12.08
CA GLU A 120 -38.97 -25.84 -12.18
C GLU A 120 -38.92 -25.06 -10.85
N TYR A 121 -38.32 -23.86 -10.84
CA TYR A 121 -38.39 -22.94 -9.68
C TYR A 121 -39.76 -22.24 -9.56
N LYS A 122 -40.41 -21.94 -10.70
CA LYS A 122 -41.67 -21.18 -10.75
C LYS A 122 -42.94 -22.01 -10.47
N SER A 123 -42.80 -23.32 -10.29
CA SER A 123 -43.89 -24.25 -10.05
C SER A 123 -43.71 -25.04 -8.76
N ILE A 124 -43.03 -24.49 -7.74
CA ILE A 124 -43.15 -25.06 -6.40
C ILE A 124 -44.55 -24.74 -5.87
N GLU A 125 -45.59 -25.28 -6.52
CA GLU A 125 -46.88 -25.42 -5.89
C GLU A 125 -46.64 -26.31 -4.67
N TYR A 126 -46.87 -25.72 -3.49
CA TYR A 126 -46.77 -26.44 -2.25
C TYR A 126 -47.63 -27.70 -2.34
N ASN A 127 -46.96 -28.86 -2.37
CA ASN A 127 -47.63 -30.15 -2.35
C ASN A 127 -47.48 -30.75 -0.94
N PRO A 128 -48.49 -30.62 -0.07
CA PRO A 128 -48.42 -31.08 1.33
C PRO A 128 -48.21 -32.60 1.45
N LYS A 129 -48.42 -33.38 0.38
CA LYS A 129 -48.18 -34.83 0.37
C LYS A 129 -46.70 -35.18 0.21
N ILE A 130 -45.88 -34.27 -0.32
CA ILE A 130 -44.47 -34.50 -0.65
C ILE A 130 -43.55 -33.60 0.18
N MET A 131 -43.95 -32.34 0.38
CA MET A 131 -43.16 -31.35 1.11
C MET A 131 -43.43 -31.41 2.61
N LYS A 132 -42.45 -31.94 3.33
CA LYS A 132 -42.44 -32.01 4.80
C LYS A 132 -41.49 -30.98 5.38
N LYS A 133 -41.52 -30.79 6.70
CA LYS A 133 -40.56 -29.94 7.39
C LYS A 133 -39.13 -30.42 7.16
N ALA A 134 -38.22 -29.49 7.00
CA ALA A 134 -36.82 -29.75 6.72
C ALA A 134 -36.05 -30.10 8.00
N VAL A 135 -35.21 -31.12 7.95
CA VAL A 135 -34.13 -31.30 8.93
C VAL A 135 -32.87 -30.57 8.48
N ILE A 136 -32.58 -30.60 7.19
CA ILE A 136 -31.49 -29.83 6.57
C ILE A 136 -32.01 -29.19 5.28
N VAL A 137 -31.61 -27.95 5.04
CA VAL A 137 -31.77 -27.23 3.77
C VAL A 137 -30.39 -26.87 3.26
N ASP A 138 -30.09 -27.28 2.04
CA ASP A 138 -28.87 -26.96 1.33
C ASP A 138 -29.16 -25.98 0.21
N ILE A 139 -28.65 -24.75 0.32
CA ILE A 139 -28.81 -23.69 -0.68
C ILE A 139 -27.50 -23.61 -1.47
N ASP A 140 -27.52 -24.00 -2.74
CA ASP A 140 -26.47 -23.83 -3.75
C ASP A 140 -27.08 -23.14 -4.99
N CYS A 141 -27.83 -22.08 -4.73
CA CYS A 141 -28.59 -21.33 -5.73
C CYS A 141 -27.74 -20.30 -6.48
N CYS A 142 -26.48 -20.13 -6.07
CA CYS A 142 -25.43 -19.42 -6.79
C CYS A 142 -25.56 -17.88 -6.83
N VAL A 143 -26.78 -17.34 -6.96
CA VAL A 143 -27.07 -15.90 -6.97
C VAL A 143 -28.14 -15.54 -5.94
N TYR A 144 -28.16 -14.27 -5.53
CA TYR A 144 -29.07 -13.76 -4.50
C TYR A 144 -30.55 -14.02 -4.84
N THR A 145 -30.97 -13.79 -6.08
CA THR A 145 -32.38 -13.81 -6.49
C THR A 145 -32.98 -15.21 -6.32
N SER A 146 -32.33 -16.25 -6.83
CA SER A 146 -32.76 -17.64 -6.68
C SER A 146 -32.69 -18.10 -5.23
N ALA A 147 -31.62 -17.75 -4.50
CA ALA A 147 -31.48 -18.08 -3.09
C ALA A 147 -32.62 -17.46 -2.26
N TYR A 148 -32.95 -16.20 -2.50
CA TYR A 148 -34.01 -15.48 -1.79
C TYR A 148 -35.40 -16.02 -2.11
N GLU A 149 -35.68 -16.36 -3.38
CA GLU A 149 -36.94 -16.99 -3.78
C GLU A 149 -37.15 -18.34 -3.08
N VAL A 150 -36.09 -19.16 -3.02
CA VAL A 150 -36.12 -20.46 -2.33
C VAL A 150 -36.33 -20.29 -0.83
N LEU A 151 -35.54 -19.42 -0.19
CA LEU A 151 -35.62 -19.20 1.26
C LEU A 151 -36.98 -18.62 1.65
N SER A 152 -37.50 -17.67 0.88
CA SER A 152 -38.84 -17.11 1.07
C SER A 152 -39.92 -18.18 0.92
N PHE A 153 -39.83 -19.04 -0.08
CA PHE A 153 -40.76 -20.16 -0.27
C PHE A 153 -40.79 -21.09 0.95
N LEU A 154 -39.61 -21.51 1.45
CA LEU A 154 -39.51 -22.42 2.58
C LEU A 154 -40.07 -21.81 3.87
N LEU A 155 -39.78 -20.53 4.12
CA LEU A 155 -40.25 -19.81 5.31
C LEU A 155 -41.76 -19.53 5.25
N GLN A 156 -42.28 -19.12 4.10
CA GLN A 156 -43.69 -18.82 3.87
C GLN A 156 -44.58 -20.06 4.06
N ASN A 157 -44.11 -21.24 3.65
CA ASN A 157 -44.85 -22.49 3.75
C ASN A 157 -44.56 -23.27 5.05
N GLU A 158 -43.87 -22.65 6.02
CA GLU A 158 -43.54 -23.24 7.32
C GLU A 158 -42.79 -24.59 7.23
N LEU A 159 -41.97 -24.74 6.19
CA LEU A 159 -41.13 -25.92 5.96
C LEU A 159 -39.85 -25.89 6.80
N ILE A 160 -39.55 -24.77 7.44
CA ILE A 160 -38.41 -24.57 8.34
C ILE A 160 -38.92 -24.44 9.78
N ASP A 161 -38.28 -25.12 10.73
CA ASP A 161 -38.56 -24.98 12.17
C ASP A 161 -37.29 -24.83 13.02
N GLU A 162 -37.48 -24.77 14.35
CA GLU A 162 -36.42 -24.58 15.34
C GLU A 162 -35.35 -25.69 15.34
N GLN A 163 -35.51 -26.76 14.57
CA GLN A 163 -34.54 -27.84 14.44
C GLN A 163 -33.96 -27.94 13.02
N THR A 164 -34.43 -27.12 12.09
CA THR A 164 -33.90 -27.07 10.73
C THR A 164 -32.52 -26.41 10.73
N LEU A 165 -31.57 -27.07 10.08
CA LEU A 165 -30.26 -26.50 9.77
C LEU A 165 -30.26 -26.05 8.31
N ILE A 166 -29.92 -24.78 8.06
CA ILE A 166 -29.69 -24.27 6.71
C ILE A 166 -28.20 -24.15 6.49
N ARG A 167 -27.72 -24.69 5.38
CA ARG A 167 -26.35 -24.49 4.95
C ARG A 167 -26.34 -23.86 3.56
N PHE A 168 -25.34 -23.04 3.33
CA PHE A 168 -25.16 -22.30 2.08
C PHE A 168 -23.68 -21.94 1.93
N ASP A 169 -23.32 -21.39 0.79
CA ASP A 169 -21.95 -20.98 0.56
C ASP A 169 -21.83 -19.56 0.01
N ASP A 170 -20.98 -18.76 0.67
CA ASP A 170 -20.62 -17.47 0.13
C ASP A 170 -19.36 -17.67 -0.72
N TRP A 171 -19.51 -17.60 -2.04
CA TRP A 171 -18.37 -17.54 -2.95
C TRP A 171 -17.65 -16.21 -2.75
N GLY A 172 -16.33 -16.28 -2.53
CA GLY A 172 -15.47 -15.25 -1.94
C GLY A 172 -15.27 -13.94 -2.73
N GLY A 173 -16.37 -13.29 -3.11
CA GLY A 173 -16.42 -11.96 -3.71
C GLY A 173 -17.53 -11.07 -3.15
N THR A 174 -18.53 -11.63 -2.44
CA THR A 174 -19.58 -10.84 -1.79
C THR A 174 -19.20 -10.54 -0.34
N PRO A 175 -19.32 -9.29 0.14
CA PRO A 175 -19.16 -9.01 1.57
C PRO A 175 -20.22 -9.79 2.36
N GLU A 176 -19.82 -10.31 3.52
CA GLU A 176 -20.61 -11.27 4.29
C GLU A 176 -21.99 -10.71 4.66
N PHE A 177 -23.06 -11.46 4.36
CA PHE A 177 -24.46 -11.05 4.56
C PHE A 177 -24.87 -9.78 3.79
N LEU A 178 -24.02 -9.30 2.88
CA LEU A 178 -24.22 -8.11 2.06
C LEU A 178 -24.30 -8.40 0.55
N GLY A 179 -24.07 -9.65 0.13
CA GLY A 179 -24.37 -10.15 -1.22
C GLY A 179 -24.59 -11.67 -1.24
N GLY A 180 -25.11 -12.20 -2.35
CA GLY A 180 -25.30 -13.63 -2.59
C GLY A 180 -26.28 -14.32 -1.64
N GLU A 181 -26.01 -15.59 -1.32
CA GLU A 181 -26.90 -16.46 -0.54
C GLU A 181 -27.04 -16.02 0.93
N SER A 182 -25.97 -15.52 1.55
CA SER A 182 -26.03 -14.97 2.91
C SER A 182 -26.92 -13.74 3.02
N LYS A 183 -26.84 -12.81 2.05
CA LYS A 183 -27.76 -11.66 1.99
C LYS A 183 -29.21 -12.12 1.80
N ALA A 184 -29.43 -13.09 0.92
CA ALA A 184 -30.76 -13.67 0.69
C ALA A 184 -31.35 -14.25 1.99
N LEU A 185 -30.55 -14.95 2.79
CA LEU A 185 -30.95 -15.44 4.11
C LEU A 185 -31.37 -14.31 5.04
N VAL A 186 -30.57 -13.24 5.16
CA VAL A 186 -30.90 -12.10 6.01
C VAL A 186 -32.22 -11.47 5.61
N ASP A 187 -32.39 -11.23 4.32
CA ASP A 187 -33.57 -10.52 3.81
C ASP A 187 -34.83 -11.37 3.92
N ALA A 188 -34.76 -12.67 3.61
CA ALA A 188 -35.87 -13.60 3.81
C ALA A 188 -36.24 -13.74 5.30
N CYS A 189 -35.25 -13.80 6.21
CA CYS A 189 -35.53 -13.85 7.65
C CYS A 189 -36.24 -12.58 8.15
N LYS A 190 -35.80 -11.41 7.69
CA LYS A 190 -36.43 -10.13 8.02
C LYS A 190 -37.88 -10.08 7.55
N GLU A 191 -38.14 -10.49 6.32
CA GLU A 191 -39.49 -10.47 5.73
C GLU A 191 -40.44 -11.44 6.45
N HIS A 192 -39.99 -12.67 6.70
CA HIS A 192 -40.83 -13.75 7.23
C HIS A 192 -40.82 -13.87 8.76
N LYS A 193 -40.20 -12.90 9.47
CA LYS A 193 -40.11 -12.84 10.94
C LYS A 193 -39.40 -14.06 11.57
N TYR A 194 -38.22 -14.38 11.05
CA TYR A 194 -37.30 -15.37 11.63
C TYR A 194 -36.00 -14.69 12.07
N VAL A 195 -35.31 -15.33 13.02
CA VAL A 195 -33.90 -15.07 13.33
C VAL A 195 -33.11 -16.34 13.08
N PHE A 196 -31.79 -16.22 13.00
CA PHE A 196 -30.91 -17.37 12.83
C PHE A 196 -29.67 -17.25 13.71
N THR A 197 -29.13 -18.40 14.10
CA THR A 197 -27.86 -18.54 14.82
C THR A 197 -26.87 -19.27 13.94
N ILE A 198 -25.67 -18.71 13.75
CA ILE A 198 -24.59 -19.38 13.03
C ILE A 198 -23.99 -20.45 13.94
N LEU A 199 -24.10 -21.72 13.53
CA LEU A 199 -23.54 -22.85 14.26
C LEU A 199 -22.13 -23.18 13.79
N TYR A 200 -21.90 -23.13 12.47
CA TYR A 200 -20.62 -23.47 11.87
C TYR A 200 -20.29 -22.48 10.78
N LYS A 201 -19.01 -22.11 10.71
CA LYS A 201 -18.50 -21.25 9.65
C LYS A 201 -17.05 -21.59 9.35
N LYS A 202 -16.74 -21.79 8.07
CA LYS A 202 -15.38 -22.00 7.57
C LYS A 202 -14.98 -20.83 6.68
N HIS A 203 -13.83 -20.22 6.97
CA HIS A 203 -13.46 -18.97 6.33
C HIS A 203 -12.83 -19.14 4.93
N TYR A 204 -12.21 -20.28 4.55
CA TYR A 204 -11.66 -20.51 3.20
C TYR A 204 -11.49 -22.02 2.85
N GLY A 205 -11.52 -22.35 1.55
CA GLY A 205 -10.90 -23.56 0.95
C GLY A 205 -11.56 -24.92 1.22
N GLY A 206 -12.83 -25.11 0.89
CA GLY A 206 -13.48 -26.42 0.93
C GLY A 206 -14.67 -26.52 -0.03
N PRO A 207 -15.16 -27.75 -0.30
CA PRO A 207 -16.40 -27.97 -1.05
C PRO A 207 -17.61 -27.29 -0.37
N HIS A 208 -18.72 -27.17 -1.10
CA HIS A 208 -20.00 -26.55 -0.72
C HIS A 208 -20.38 -26.67 0.77
N ALA A 209 -21.11 -25.67 1.29
CA ALA A 209 -21.52 -25.47 2.71
C ALA A 209 -20.47 -24.85 3.65
N LYS A 210 -20.13 -23.59 3.41
CA LYS A 210 -19.21 -22.80 4.23
C LYS A 210 -19.84 -22.24 5.50
N CYS A 211 -21.16 -22.09 5.53
CA CYS A 211 -21.91 -21.59 6.67
C CYS A 211 -23.07 -22.56 6.99
N VAL A 212 -23.29 -22.82 8.28
CA VAL A 212 -24.45 -23.56 8.77
C VAL A 212 -25.13 -22.70 9.82
N VAL A 213 -26.41 -22.44 9.63
CA VAL A 213 -27.26 -21.68 10.54
C VAL A 213 -28.42 -22.53 11.04
N LYS A 214 -28.92 -22.16 12.21
CA LYS A 214 -30.14 -22.70 12.81
C LYS A 214 -31.18 -21.60 12.90
N MET A 215 -32.41 -21.90 12.50
CA MET A 215 -33.50 -20.93 12.38
C MET A 215 -34.38 -20.93 13.62
N GLU A 216 -34.90 -19.76 14.01
CA GLU A 216 -35.87 -19.63 15.10
C GLU A 216 -36.98 -18.64 14.68
N LYS A 217 -38.24 -19.06 14.84
CA LYS A 217 -39.40 -18.22 14.49
C LYS A 217 -39.68 -17.22 15.60
N ILE A 218 -39.82 -15.94 15.26
CA ILE A 218 -40.06 -14.89 16.25
C ILE A 218 -41.52 -14.97 16.73
N LYS A 219 -41.73 -15.37 17.99
CA LYS A 219 -43.07 -15.57 18.57
C LYS A 219 -43.73 -14.28 19.08
N ASN A 220 -42.99 -13.19 19.26
CA ASN A 220 -43.50 -11.90 19.77
C ASN A 220 -42.85 -10.69 19.04
N GLU A 221 -43.64 -9.68 18.68
CA GLU A 221 -43.18 -8.50 17.90
C GLU A 221 -42.21 -7.56 18.64
N TRP A 222 -42.00 -7.76 19.95
CA TRP A 222 -41.09 -6.95 20.78
C TRP A 222 -39.60 -7.32 20.67
N THR A 223 -39.25 -8.32 19.85
CA THR A 223 -37.89 -8.90 19.78
C THR A 223 -37.14 -8.58 18.48
N LEU A 224 -37.79 -7.98 17.48
CA LEU A 224 -37.17 -7.75 16.15
C LEU A 224 -36.05 -6.70 16.16
N ASN A 225 -36.18 -5.65 16.98
CA ASN A 225 -35.22 -4.51 17.01
C ASN A 225 -34.08 -4.65 18.04
N LYS A 226 -34.08 -5.70 18.88
CA LYS A 226 -33.06 -5.90 19.91
C LYS A 226 -32.15 -7.10 19.64
N GLU A 227 -32.67 -8.18 19.05
CA GLU A 227 -31.87 -9.40 18.84
C GLU A 227 -31.09 -9.41 17.54
N TYR A 228 -31.58 -8.79 16.45
CA TYR A 228 -30.79 -8.65 15.22
C TYR A 228 -29.49 -7.85 15.43
N THR A 229 -29.52 -6.89 16.36
CA THR A 229 -28.34 -6.10 16.77
C THR A 229 -27.48 -6.86 17.77
N GLN A 230 -28.07 -7.68 18.65
CA GLN A 230 -27.32 -8.37 19.71
C GLN A 230 -26.60 -9.65 19.26
N THR A 231 -27.03 -10.36 18.21
CA THR A 231 -26.23 -11.48 17.66
C THR A 231 -25.01 -10.98 16.86
N TYR A 232 -25.06 -9.74 16.36
CA TYR A 232 -23.91 -9.05 15.78
C TYR A 232 -23.02 -8.33 16.81
N GLN A 233 -23.53 -8.02 18.01
CA GLN A 233 -22.78 -7.30 19.05
C GLN A 233 -22.22 -8.18 20.18
N LYS A 234 -22.72 -9.39 20.42
CA LYS A 234 -22.29 -10.22 21.58
C LYS A 234 -21.07 -11.12 21.38
N ARG A 235 -20.17 -10.77 20.46
CA ARG A 235 -18.74 -11.08 20.61
C ARG A 235 -17.84 -9.85 20.60
N SER A 236 -18.38 -8.66 20.33
CA SER A 236 -17.66 -7.39 20.50
C SER A 236 -17.63 -6.89 21.94
N GLU A 237 -18.44 -7.42 22.85
CA GLU A 237 -18.50 -6.92 24.25
C GLU A 237 -17.41 -7.44 25.20
N PHE A 238 -16.45 -8.26 24.76
CA PHE A 238 -15.22 -8.48 25.54
C PHE A 238 -14.03 -7.61 25.11
N GLU A 239 -14.16 -6.84 24.03
CA GLU A 239 -13.11 -5.91 23.57
C GLU A 239 -13.66 -4.55 23.08
N ILE A 240 -14.66 -4.02 23.78
CA ILE A 240 -15.00 -2.59 23.70
C ILE A 240 -14.39 -1.88 24.90
N ASN A 241 -13.09 -1.59 24.78
CA ASN A 241 -12.50 -0.40 25.35
C ASN A 241 -11.90 0.39 24.18
N LYS A 242 -12.47 1.57 23.94
CA LYS A 242 -12.10 2.64 22.97
C LYS A 242 -12.65 2.46 21.55
N GLY A 243 -13.82 3.07 21.33
CA GLY A 243 -14.55 3.06 20.07
C GLY A 243 -14.38 4.30 19.19
N VAL A 244 -15.10 4.27 18.07
CA VAL A 244 -15.54 5.43 17.28
C VAL A 244 -16.93 5.13 16.70
N ASN A 245 -17.73 6.20 16.65
CA ASN A 245 -19.16 6.28 16.35
C ASN A 245 -19.46 6.22 14.84
N THR A 246 -20.62 5.67 14.50
CA THR A 246 -21.18 5.45 13.16
C THR A 246 -21.59 6.74 12.46
N LYS A 247 -21.28 6.85 11.16
CA LYS A 247 -21.84 7.83 10.21
C LYS A 247 -23.01 7.21 9.45
N ASP A 248 -24.05 8.01 9.27
CA ASP A 248 -25.01 8.03 8.15
C ASP A 248 -25.73 9.38 8.28
N SER A 249 -26.18 10.13 7.28
CA SER A 249 -26.02 10.25 5.82
C SER A 249 -26.94 11.43 5.44
N VAL A 250 -26.71 12.12 4.31
CA VAL A 250 -27.72 12.68 3.38
C VAL A 250 -27.03 13.52 2.29
N PHE A 251 -27.44 13.22 1.06
CA PHE A 251 -27.14 13.77 -0.27
C PHE A 251 -27.09 15.30 -0.42
N MET A 252 -26.33 15.78 -1.42
CA MET A 252 -26.85 16.61 -2.54
C MET A 252 -25.82 16.68 -3.70
N LEU A 253 -26.29 16.35 -4.91
CA LEU A 253 -25.59 16.49 -6.19
C LEU A 253 -25.34 17.96 -6.55
N ASN A 254 -24.19 18.28 -7.15
CA ASN A 254 -24.11 19.15 -8.33
C ASN A 254 -22.72 19.13 -8.97
N GLU A 255 -22.72 18.96 -10.30
CA GLU A 255 -21.56 18.99 -11.19
C GLU A 255 -20.83 20.34 -11.15
N LYS A 256 -19.56 20.36 -10.76
CA LYS A 256 -18.56 21.33 -11.24
C LYS A 256 -17.18 20.67 -11.30
N LYS A 257 -16.60 20.67 -12.51
CA LYS A 257 -15.19 20.38 -12.88
C LYS A 257 -14.28 19.90 -11.74
N LEU A 258 -13.88 18.63 -11.82
CA LEU A 258 -12.86 18.00 -10.97
C LEU A 258 -11.53 18.77 -11.00
N VAL A 259 -11.38 19.73 -10.09
CA VAL A 259 -10.07 20.12 -9.58
C VAL A 259 -9.72 19.06 -8.54
N LYS A 260 -8.66 18.31 -8.79
CA LYS A 260 -8.12 17.29 -7.89
C LYS A 260 -7.96 17.90 -6.49
N LYS A 261 -8.73 17.45 -5.49
CA LYS A 261 -8.64 17.98 -4.13
C LYS A 261 -7.28 17.57 -3.55
N SER A 262 -6.46 18.54 -3.17
CA SER A 262 -5.15 18.33 -2.54
C SER A 262 -5.34 17.78 -1.13
N ASP A 263 -4.47 16.86 -0.70
CA ASP A 263 -4.45 16.33 0.68
C ASP A 263 -3.86 17.36 1.67
N VAL A 264 -3.21 18.42 1.17
CA VAL A 264 -2.62 19.50 1.97
C VAL A 264 -3.73 20.43 2.49
N TYR A 265 -3.83 20.58 3.81
CA TYR A 265 -4.83 21.44 4.42
C TYR A 265 -4.38 22.91 4.50
N ILE A 266 -3.14 23.15 4.95
CA ILE A 266 -2.56 24.50 5.09
C ILE A 266 -1.21 24.59 4.39
N SER A 267 -1.03 25.64 3.60
CA SER A 267 0.27 26.06 3.05
C SER A 267 0.81 27.26 3.82
N PHE A 268 1.94 27.09 4.49
CA PHE A 268 2.69 28.18 5.11
C PHE A 268 3.58 28.83 4.05
N VAL A 269 3.40 30.12 3.77
CA VAL A 269 4.14 30.83 2.73
C VAL A 269 4.96 31.95 3.36
N ALA A 270 6.28 31.86 3.21
CA ALA A 270 7.23 32.87 3.66
C ALA A 270 8.26 33.18 2.57
N THR A 271 8.75 34.42 2.55
CA THR A 271 9.85 34.84 1.67
C THR A 271 11.10 35.04 2.51
N ALA A 272 12.24 34.61 1.99
CA ALA A 272 13.49 34.60 2.70
C ALA A 272 14.65 34.94 1.76
N ARG A 273 15.80 35.31 2.34
CA ARG A 273 17.06 35.52 1.63
C ARG A 273 18.20 35.19 2.57
N ASN A 274 19.19 34.43 2.10
CA ASN A 274 20.32 34.00 2.92
C ASN A 274 21.39 35.11 3.05
N ASP A 275 21.04 36.26 3.63
CA ASP A 275 21.96 37.40 3.84
C ASP A 275 22.18 37.77 5.32
N ASN A 276 21.71 36.90 6.22
CA ASN A 276 21.76 37.08 7.67
C ASN A 276 21.04 38.35 8.17
N TYR A 277 19.97 38.77 7.49
CA TYR A 277 19.14 39.91 7.89
C TYR A 277 18.75 39.88 9.38
N GLY A 278 19.00 40.98 10.09
CA GLY A 278 18.67 41.14 11.50
C GLY A 278 19.52 40.32 12.48
N GLY A 279 20.55 39.61 11.99
CA GLY A 279 21.32 38.66 12.79
C GLY A 279 20.58 37.34 12.98
N ASP A 280 21.35 36.26 13.13
CA ASP A 280 20.87 34.90 13.41
C ASP A 280 19.72 34.43 12.50
N PHE A 281 19.68 34.88 11.25
CA PHE A 281 18.54 34.61 10.37
C PHE A 281 18.34 33.11 10.12
N LEU A 282 19.44 32.38 9.84
CA LEU A 282 19.40 30.94 9.64
C LEU A 282 18.90 30.20 10.89
N TYR A 283 19.27 30.68 12.09
CA TYR A 283 18.77 30.12 13.35
C TYR A 283 17.25 30.28 13.46
N ARG A 284 16.74 31.48 13.17
CA ARG A 284 15.30 31.77 13.19
C ARG A 284 14.53 30.95 12.15
N LEU A 285 15.03 30.89 10.92
CA LEU A 285 14.42 30.14 9.83
C LEU A 285 14.36 28.63 10.13
N ARG A 286 15.43 28.07 10.71
CA ARG A 286 15.46 26.67 11.15
C ARG A 286 14.40 26.39 12.21
N ASN A 287 14.27 27.26 13.21
CA ASN A 287 13.26 27.11 14.25
C ASN A 287 11.83 27.30 13.73
N PHE A 288 11.63 28.20 12.76
CA PHE A 288 10.37 28.36 12.04
C PHE A 288 9.96 27.06 11.36
N ILE A 289 10.84 26.48 10.52
CA ILE A 289 10.58 25.22 9.81
C ILE A 289 10.38 24.07 10.80
N ALA A 290 11.26 23.94 11.80
CA ALA A 290 11.19 22.87 12.78
C ALA A 290 9.88 22.90 13.58
N SER A 291 9.42 24.09 14.00
CA SER A 291 8.15 24.21 14.74
C SER A 291 6.95 23.73 13.92
N ILE A 292 6.90 24.06 12.62
CA ILE A 292 5.84 23.62 11.71
C ILE A 292 5.90 22.10 11.50
N GLN A 293 7.10 21.56 11.26
CA GLN A 293 7.31 20.13 11.02
C GLN A 293 6.91 19.28 12.24
N ILE A 294 7.39 19.63 13.43
CA ILE A 294 7.09 18.92 14.69
C ILE A 294 5.59 18.95 14.96
N MET A 295 4.94 20.10 14.80
CA MET A 295 3.50 20.21 15.04
C MET A 295 2.68 19.48 13.97
N SER A 296 3.08 19.53 12.70
CA SER A 296 2.40 18.80 11.62
C SER A 296 2.42 17.29 11.88
N ASP A 297 3.55 16.75 12.31
CA ASP A 297 3.67 15.34 12.68
C ASP A 297 2.91 15.00 13.96
N LYS A 298 2.97 15.87 14.99
CA LYS A 298 2.23 15.67 16.24
C LYS A 298 0.72 15.57 16.03
N PHE A 299 0.17 16.38 15.12
CA PHE A 299 -1.26 16.44 14.84
C PHE A 299 -1.70 15.61 13.63
N ASN A 300 -0.79 14.85 12.99
CA ASN A 300 -1.04 14.12 11.74
C ASN A 300 -1.73 15.00 10.68
N LEU A 301 -1.32 16.26 10.59
CA LEU A 301 -1.92 17.25 9.71
C LEU A 301 -1.00 17.46 8.51
N TYR A 302 -1.46 17.04 7.32
CA TYR A 302 -0.74 17.30 6.08
C TYR A 302 -0.71 18.80 5.75
N THR A 303 0.49 19.35 5.79
CA THR A 303 0.81 20.75 5.51
C THR A 303 1.95 20.85 4.51
N GLU A 304 2.14 22.03 3.97
CA GLU A 304 3.37 22.37 3.24
C GLU A 304 3.92 23.71 3.72
N THR A 305 5.24 23.87 3.63
CA THR A 305 5.96 25.09 3.97
C THR A 305 6.70 25.56 2.72
N ILE A 306 6.26 26.65 2.12
CA ILE A 306 6.86 27.24 0.92
C ILE A 306 7.75 28.40 1.34
N ILE A 307 9.06 28.22 1.13
CA ILE A 307 10.09 29.25 1.29
C ILE A 307 10.45 29.79 -0.10
N VAL A 308 10.11 31.04 -0.37
CA VAL A 308 10.55 31.72 -1.58
C VAL A 308 11.88 32.41 -1.29
N GLU A 309 12.97 31.82 -1.76
CA GLU A 309 14.31 32.38 -1.66
C GLU A 309 14.49 33.45 -2.75
N TRP A 310 14.41 34.72 -2.35
CA TRP A 310 14.41 35.84 -3.28
C TRP A 310 15.78 36.48 -3.42
N ASN A 311 16.30 36.52 -4.66
CA ASN A 311 17.57 37.14 -5.00
C ASN A 311 18.72 36.68 -4.07
N PRO A 312 19.03 35.37 -3.99
CA PRO A 312 20.05 34.88 -3.07
C PRO A 312 21.43 35.52 -3.32
N PRO A 313 22.20 35.87 -2.27
CA PRO A 313 23.57 36.37 -2.45
C PRO A 313 24.46 35.32 -3.14
N LYS A 314 25.19 35.74 -4.18
CA LYS A 314 25.99 34.84 -5.02
C LYS A 314 27.09 34.08 -4.25
N ASP A 315 27.62 34.68 -3.19
CA ASP A 315 28.72 34.13 -2.41
C ASP A 315 28.26 33.21 -1.26
N ASN A 316 26.94 33.09 -1.04
CA ASN A 316 26.36 32.23 -0.02
C ASN A 316 25.75 30.98 -0.64
N LEU A 317 25.77 29.87 0.11
CA LEU A 317 24.96 28.70 -0.23
C LEU A 317 23.47 29.07 -0.27
N SER A 318 22.70 28.40 -1.13
CA SER A 318 21.24 28.56 -1.13
C SER A 318 20.63 28.11 0.20
N LEU A 319 19.49 28.67 0.57
CA LEU A 319 18.73 28.24 1.75
C LEU A 319 18.41 26.75 1.69
N TYR A 320 18.11 26.22 0.50
CA TYR A 320 17.91 24.78 0.29
C TYR A 320 19.17 23.98 0.68
N GLU A 321 20.35 24.35 0.19
CA GLU A 321 21.60 23.63 0.49
C GLU A 321 21.92 23.66 1.99
N VAL A 322 21.73 24.81 2.64
CA VAL A 322 22.00 24.95 4.09
C VAL A 322 21.04 24.10 4.91
N ILE A 323 19.75 24.11 4.57
CA ILE A 323 18.69 23.46 5.37
C ILE A 323 18.55 21.97 5.04
N SER A 324 18.84 21.54 3.81
CA SER A 324 18.79 20.12 3.41
C SER A 324 19.74 19.21 4.18
N ASN A 325 20.78 19.78 4.79
CA ASN A 325 21.72 19.07 5.65
C ASN A 325 21.21 18.93 7.09
N ASP A 326 20.17 19.67 7.47
CA ASP A 326 19.57 19.56 8.79
C ASP A 326 18.74 18.27 8.81
N LYS A 327 18.86 17.44 9.86
CA LYS A 327 18.11 16.18 10.03
C LYS A 327 16.61 16.38 10.29
N LEU A 328 16.07 17.54 9.89
CA LEU A 328 14.71 18.00 10.10
C LEU A 328 13.81 17.44 8.98
N ILE A 329 13.34 16.21 9.18
CA ILE A 329 12.54 15.48 8.19
C ILE A 329 11.16 15.16 8.79
N SER A 330 10.10 15.67 8.15
CA SER A 330 8.70 15.48 8.59
C SER A 330 7.92 14.51 7.69
N LYS A 331 6.97 13.76 8.25
CA LYS A 331 6.05 12.89 7.48
C LYS A 331 4.82 13.65 6.99
N HIS A 332 4.41 14.69 7.70
CA HIS A 332 3.20 15.45 7.44
C HIS A 332 3.45 16.89 7.00
N ASN A 333 4.70 17.32 6.85
CA ASN A 333 5.04 18.62 6.27
C ASN A 333 6.00 18.48 5.07
N LYS A 334 5.61 19.04 3.93
CA LYS A 334 6.46 19.20 2.73
C LYS A 334 7.08 20.58 2.73
N VAL A 335 8.40 20.71 2.82
CA VAL A 335 9.08 22.01 2.70
C VAL A 335 9.50 22.22 1.25
N THR A 336 9.10 23.32 0.62
CA THR A 336 9.41 23.66 -0.77
C THR A 336 10.22 24.95 -0.81
N PHE A 337 11.34 24.94 -1.51
CA PHE A 337 12.18 26.11 -1.79
C PHE A 337 11.98 26.52 -3.24
N ILE A 338 11.59 27.77 -3.46
CA ILE A 338 11.48 28.38 -4.79
C ILE A 338 12.54 29.47 -4.88
N THR A 339 13.53 29.30 -5.75
CA THR A 339 14.60 30.27 -5.92
C THR A 339 14.24 31.26 -7.02
N VAL A 340 14.08 32.53 -6.65
CA VAL A 340 13.88 33.63 -7.59
C VAL A 340 15.24 34.30 -7.86
N PRO A 341 15.77 34.22 -9.09
CA PRO A 341 17.15 34.60 -9.36
C PRO A 341 17.34 36.12 -9.52
N LEU A 342 18.59 36.58 -9.44
CA LEU A 342 18.95 38.01 -9.52
C LEU A 342 18.49 38.66 -10.82
N GLU A 343 18.54 37.94 -11.94
CA GLU A 343 18.14 38.41 -13.26
C GLU A 343 16.67 38.83 -13.26
N TYR A 344 15.82 38.04 -12.59
CA TYR A 344 14.41 38.35 -12.44
C TYR A 344 14.16 39.52 -11.50
N HIS A 345 14.90 39.59 -10.38
CA HIS A 345 14.83 40.73 -9.47
C HIS A 345 15.19 42.05 -10.17
N ASN A 346 16.14 42.03 -11.09
CA ASN A 346 16.55 43.21 -11.86
C ASN A 346 15.49 43.71 -12.87
N THR A 347 14.42 42.95 -13.11
CA THR A 347 13.31 43.39 -13.97
C THR A 347 12.37 44.40 -13.29
N PHE A 348 12.41 44.48 -11.95
CA PHE A 348 11.58 45.41 -11.18
C PHE A 348 12.22 46.78 -11.07
N SER A 349 11.41 47.81 -10.80
CA SER A 349 11.90 49.16 -10.55
C SER A 349 12.69 49.24 -9.23
N ASN A 350 13.79 50.01 -9.20
CA ASN A 350 14.67 50.20 -8.05
C ASN A 350 15.34 48.94 -7.42
N PRO A 351 15.85 47.98 -8.20
CA PRO A 351 16.35 46.70 -7.67
C PRO A 351 17.53 46.86 -6.70
N LYS A 352 18.32 47.95 -6.85
CA LYS A 352 19.48 48.21 -5.99
C LYS A 352 19.15 48.68 -4.57
N LYS A 353 17.93 49.18 -4.32
CA LYS A 353 17.54 49.75 -3.01
C LYS A 353 16.89 48.73 -2.08
N LEU A 354 16.22 47.72 -2.64
CA LEU A 354 15.50 46.69 -1.89
C LEU A 354 15.96 45.30 -2.33
N PRO A 355 16.91 44.67 -1.63
CA PRO A 355 17.43 43.35 -2.02
C PRO A 355 16.40 42.23 -1.90
N LEU A 356 15.31 42.45 -1.15
CA LEU A 356 14.23 41.51 -0.91
C LEU A 356 12.88 42.16 -1.23
N HIS A 357 12.10 41.57 -2.15
CA HIS A 357 10.70 41.94 -2.37
C HIS A 357 9.77 40.95 -1.67
N ASP A 358 9.64 41.07 -0.35
CA ASP A 358 8.91 40.10 0.52
C ASP A 358 7.49 39.79 0.01
N TYR A 359 6.69 40.82 -0.31
CA TYR A 359 5.30 40.65 -0.71
C TYR A 359 5.13 40.11 -2.15
N ILE A 360 6.11 40.36 -3.03
CA ILE A 360 6.14 39.74 -4.37
C ILE A 360 6.51 38.26 -4.22
N GLY A 361 7.50 37.93 -3.38
CA GLY A 361 7.85 36.55 -3.05
C GLY A 361 6.66 35.80 -2.43
N LYS A 362 5.92 36.42 -1.50
CA LYS A 362 4.70 35.83 -0.93
C LYS A 362 3.67 35.53 -2.01
N ASN A 363 3.48 36.40 -3.01
CA ASN A 363 2.61 36.12 -4.15
C ASN A 363 3.10 34.94 -5.02
N VAL A 364 4.42 34.82 -5.23
CA VAL A 364 5.01 33.65 -5.90
C VAL A 364 4.66 32.35 -5.17
N GLY A 365 4.73 32.36 -3.83
CA GLY A 365 4.39 31.22 -2.99
C GLY A 365 2.89 30.92 -2.95
N ILE A 366 2.02 31.92 -2.76
CA ILE A 366 0.55 31.77 -2.75
C ILE A 366 0.07 31.14 -4.07
N TYR A 367 0.62 31.57 -5.20
CA TYR A 367 0.25 31.04 -6.51
C TYR A 367 0.54 29.53 -6.62
N ARG A 368 1.64 29.08 -6.01
CA ARG A 368 2.12 27.69 -6.04
C ARG A 368 1.62 26.81 -4.90
N ALA A 369 0.98 27.40 -3.89
CA ALA A 369 0.44 26.69 -2.75
C ALA A 369 -0.55 25.59 -3.18
N GLU A 370 -0.39 24.37 -2.69
CA GLU A 370 -1.27 23.21 -2.88
C GLU A 370 -2.39 23.14 -1.83
N GLY A 371 -2.27 23.87 -0.72
CA GLY A 371 -3.19 23.82 0.41
C GLY A 371 -4.57 24.39 0.16
N GLU A 372 -5.58 23.84 0.85
CA GLU A 372 -6.95 24.38 0.87
C GLU A 372 -6.97 25.82 1.43
N PHE A 373 -6.19 26.05 2.49
CA PHE A 373 -5.94 27.36 3.06
C PHE A 373 -4.46 27.74 2.95
N VAL A 374 -4.19 29.03 2.77
CA VAL A 374 -2.82 29.56 2.66
C VAL A 374 -2.60 30.58 3.77
N LEU A 375 -1.61 30.32 4.61
CA LEU A 375 -1.11 31.22 5.64
C LEU A 375 0.10 31.97 5.10
N VAL A 376 -0.05 33.27 4.90
CA VAL A 376 1.08 34.16 4.64
C VAL A 376 1.65 34.62 5.98
N CYS A 377 2.95 34.42 6.17
CA CYS A 377 3.61 34.69 7.44
C CYS A 377 5.07 35.12 7.27
N SER A 378 5.71 35.51 8.36
CA SER A 378 7.14 35.81 8.43
C SER A 378 7.95 34.52 8.67
N SER A 379 9.21 34.49 8.24
CA SER A 379 10.05 33.28 8.26
C SER A 379 10.80 33.05 9.58
N ASP A 380 10.37 33.68 10.66
CA ASP A 380 11.01 33.71 11.97
C ASP A 380 10.02 33.55 13.14
N LEU A 381 8.88 32.93 12.83
CA LEU A 381 7.81 32.66 13.79
C LEU A 381 7.93 31.25 14.36
N ILE A 382 7.53 31.07 15.62
CA ILE A 382 7.38 29.75 16.25
C ILE A 382 5.90 29.45 16.41
N PHE A 383 5.48 28.30 15.87
CA PHE A 383 4.11 27.81 16.00
C PHE A 383 3.93 26.92 17.22
N THR A 384 2.77 27.07 17.86
CA THR A 384 2.43 26.44 19.12
C THR A 384 1.53 25.22 18.94
N GLU A 385 1.47 24.36 19.96
CA GLU A 385 0.50 23.26 20.00
C GLU A 385 -0.94 23.76 19.95
N GLN A 386 -1.21 24.89 20.61
CA GLN A 386 -2.54 25.51 20.67
C GLN A 386 -3.03 25.87 19.27
N ILE A 387 -2.24 26.60 18.48
CA ILE A 387 -2.66 27.01 17.14
C ILE A 387 -2.77 25.83 16.16
N PHE A 388 -1.89 24.84 16.27
CA PHE A 388 -2.00 23.61 15.46
C PHE A 388 -3.19 22.74 15.86
N SER A 389 -3.61 22.74 17.13
CA SER A 389 -4.85 22.09 17.55
C SER A 389 -6.07 22.71 16.86
N LEU A 390 -6.04 24.01 16.58
CA LEU A 390 -7.08 24.69 15.81
C LEU A 390 -7.03 24.30 14.32
N PHE A 391 -5.83 24.20 13.74
CA PHE A 391 -5.65 23.71 12.38
C PHE A 391 -6.19 22.29 12.20
N ALA A 392 -5.90 21.40 13.16
CA ALA A 392 -6.30 20.01 13.14
C ALA A 392 -7.84 19.81 13.20
N LYS A 393 -8.60 20.78 13.75
CA LYS A 393 -10.06 20.75 13.74
C LYS A 393 -10.67 20.89 12.34
N LYS A 394 -9.90 21.34 11.35
CA LYS A 394 -10.32 21.56 9.96
C LYS A 394 -11.64 22.34 9.82
N CYS A 395 -11.82 23.36 10.66
CA CYS A 395 -13.05 24.14 10.77
C CYS A 395 -12.94 25.55 10.18
N PHE A 396 -11.97 25.78 9.29
CA PHE A 396 -11.87 27.07 8.59
C PHE A 396 -12.85 27.11 7.43
N GLU A 397 -13.31 28.31 7.12
CA GLU A 397 -14.38 28.57 6.16
C GLU A 397 -13.86 29.54 5.10
N GLN A 398 -14.27 29.29 3.86
CA GLN A 398 -14.07 30.24 2.78
C GLN A 398 -14.79 31.57 3.06
N GLY A 399 -14.22 32.70 2.62
CA GLY A 399 -14.77 34.04 2.78
C GLY A 399 -14.41 34.70 4.11
N TYR A 400 -13.65 34.01 4.97
CA TYR A 400 -13.14 34.54 6.22
C TYR A 400 -11.64 34.81 6.14
N MET A 401 -11.24 35.90 6.78
CA MET A 401 -9.84 36.19 7.07
C MET A 401 -9.53 35.87 8.53
N TYR A 402 -8.51 35.04 8.74
CA TYR A 402 -8.10 34.58 10.06
C TYR A 402 -6.80 35.23 10.49
N ARG A 403 -6.78 35.69 11.74
CA ARG A 403 -5.65 36.38 12.36
C ARG A 403 -5.41 35.89 13.78
N THR A 404 -4.19 36.06 14.26
CA THR A 404 -3.84 35.75 15.65
C THR A 404 -2.93 36.80 16.26
N THR A 405 -2.75 36.72 17.58
CA THR A 405 -1.85 37.57 18.34
C THR A 405 -0.40 37.10 18.14
N ARG A 406 0.51 38.06 17.95
CA ARG A 406 1.96 37.86 17.99
C ARG A 406 2.50 38.23 19.37
N ILE A 407 3.32 37.36 19.93
CA ILE A 407 4.05 37.56 21.19
C ILE A 407 5.54 37.64 20.90
N ASP A 408 6.17 38.74 21.30
CA ASP A 408 7.59 39.02 21.06
C ASP A 408 8.44 38.54 22.27
N TYR A 409 9.53 37.82 21.98
CA TYR A 409 10.46 37.31 22.99
C TYR A 409 11.92 37.59 22.63
N THR A 410 12.79 37.70 23.64
CA THR A 410 14.24 37.84 23.43
C THR A 410 14.91 36.48 23.27
N LYS A 411 15.91 36.40 22.37
CA LYS A 411 16.70 35.18 22.19
C LYS A 411 17.37 34.77 23.50
N PHE A 412 17.22 33.49 23.88
CA PHE A 412 17.77 32.92 25.12
C PHE A 412 18.63 31.66 24.88
N SER A 413 18.71 31.17 23.64
CA SER A 413 19.43 29.94 23.29
C SER A 413 19.88 29.97 21.82
N ASP A 414 20.92 29.22 21.50
CA ASP A 414 21.35 28.88 20.13
C ASP A 414 20.87 27.49 19.69
N GLU A 415 20.12 26.80 20.54
CA GLU A 415 19.57 25.47 20.27
C GLU A 415 18.42 25.53 19.25
N ILE A 416 18.43 24.59 18.30
CA ILE A 416 17.34 24.39 17.35
C ILE A 416 16.25 23.51 17.97
N ILE A 417 15.00 23.90 17.77
CA ILE A 417 13.82 23.16 18.23
C ILE A 417 13.81 21.76 17.61
N SER A 418 13.53 20.76 18.43
CA SER A 418 13.37 19.35 18.10
C SER A 418 12.21 18.74 18.89
N THR A 419 11.73 17.57 18.49
CA THR A 419 10.65 16.87 19.21
C THR A 419 10.96 16.66 20.70
N ASN A 420 12.24 16.49 21.06
CA ASN A 420 12.66 16.21 22.42
C ASN A 420 12.77 17.47 23.30
N ASN A 421 13.08 18.63 22.72
CA ASN A 421 13.27 19.88 23.48
C ASN A 421 12.12 20.88 23.32
N TYR A 422 11.14 20.62 22.44
CA TYR A 422 10.09 21.57 22.08
C TYR A 422 9.37 22.17 23.30
N HIS A 423 8.92 21.33 24.23
CA HIS A 423 8.18 21.78 25.41
C HIS A 423 9.03 22.65 26.34
N ASP A 424 10.30 22.29 26.56
CA ASP A 424 11.24 23.10 27.35
C ASP A 424 11.55 24.42 26.65
N PHE A 425 11.76 24.39 25.33
CA PHE A 425 12.02 25.58 24.51
C PHE A 425 10.84 26.58 24.59
N VAL A 426 9.61 26.11 24.38
CA VAL A 426 8.40 26.94 24.49
C VAL A 426 8.20 27.48 25.91
N SER A 427 8.47 26.67 26.94
CA SER A 427 8.41 27.13 28.33
C SER A 427 9.43 28.25 28.60
N LYS A 428 10.62 28.18 28.00
CA LYS A 428 11.63 29.24 28.12
C LYS A 428 11.24 30.51 27.35
N ILE A 429 10.52 30.40 26.23
CA ILE A 429 9.95 31.57 25.55
C ILE A 429 9.06 32.35 26.52
N HIS A 430 8.16 31.70 27.27
CA HIS A 430 7.24 32.36 28.20
C HIS A 430 7.97 33.22 29.24
N SER A 431 9.11 32.75 29.73
CA SER A 431 9.95 33.48 30.69
C SER A 431 10.74 34.65 30.09
N ASN A 432 10.79 34.77 28.75
CA ASN A 432 11.53 35.79 28.01
C ASN A 432 10.62 36.68 27.13
N VAL A 433 9.31 36.62 27.35
CA VAL A 433 8.35 37.53 26.71
C VAL A 433 8.52 38.93 27.29
N PHE A 434 8.61 39.93 26.42
CA PHE A 434 8.69 41.33 26.85
C PHE A 434 7.63 42.23 26.19
N GLN A 435 6.93 41.74 25.17
CA GLN A 435 5.88 42.48 24.48
C GLN A 435 4.86 41.53 23.85
N ASP A 436 3.57 41.89 23.90
CA ASP A 436 2.56 41.27 23.06
C ASP A 436 1.82 42.33 22.23
N THR A 437 1.30 41.90 21.08
CA THR A 437 0.49 42.75 20.20
C THR A 437 -0.96 42.86 20.67
N TYR A 438 -1.36 42.07 21.69
CA TYR A 438 -2.71 42.09 22.27
C TYR A 438 -2.95 43.35 23.12
N HIS A 439 -1.95 43.78 23.90
CA HIS A 439 -2.04 44.92 24.80
C HIS A 439 -1.53 46.25 24.21
N GLN A 440 -1.07 46.27 22.95
CA GLN A 440 -0.77 47.52 22.24
C GLN A 440 -2.04 48.19 21.71
N ILE A 441 -2.83 48.76 22.62
CA ILE A 441 -3.71 49.89 22.32
C ILE A 441 -2.84 51.15 22.32
N ARG A 442 -2.05 51.35 21.28
CA ARG A 442 -1.52 52.66 20.96
C ARG A 442 -1.64 52.83 19.46
N PHE A 443 -2.54 53.72 19.06
CA PHE A 443 -2.19 54.64 17.98
C PHE A 443 -1.00 55.43 18.53
N PRO A 444 0.27 55.19 18.12
CA PRO A 444 1.22 56.28 18.23
C PRO A 444 0.60 57.41 17.39
N ASN A 445 0.82 58.66 17.74
CA ASN A 445 0.55 59.75 16.80
C ASN A 445 1.44 59.50 15.56
N VAL A 446 0.95 58.73 14.58
CA VAL A 446 1.72 58.31 13.42
C VAL A 446 1.64 59.44 12.41
N THR A 447 2.51 60.43 12.57
CA THR A 447 2.74 61.50 11.60
C THR A 447 3.10 61.01 10.20
N TRP A 448 3.39 59.72 10.01
CA TRP A 448 3.78 59.08 8.75
C TRP A 448 2.62 58.56 7.89
N ILE A 449 1.42 58.41 8.46
CA ILE A 449 0.20 57.98 7.73
C ILE A 449 -0.17 59.00 6.62
N GLN A 450 0.36 60.22 6.69
CA GLN A 450 0.20 61.30 5.71
C GLN A 450 0.78 61.00 4.30
N THR A 451 1.55 59.92 4.13
CA THR A 451 2.18 59.59 2.84
C THR A 451 1.29 58.76 1.90
N ILE A 452 0.19 58.16 2.39
CA ILE A 452 -0.81 57.49 1.55
C ILE A 452 -2.22 57.98 1.97
N PRO A 453 -2.76 59.05 1.36
CA PRO A 453 -4.00 59.71 1.82
C PRO A 453 -5.24 58.79 1.89
N LYS A 454 -5.30 57.75 1.05
CA LYS A 454 -6.39 56.75 1.06
C LYS A 454 -6.25 55.70 2.16
N VAL A 455 -5.06 55.48 2.70
CA VAL A 455 -4.81 54.48 3.76
C VAL A 455 -5.15 55.08 5.13
N GLU A 456 -4.81 56.35 5.35
CA GLU A 456 -5.16 57.13 6.54
C GLU A 456 -6.65 57.09 6.88
N MET A 457 -7.49 57.43 5.90
CA MET A 457 -8.94 57.55 6.08
C MET A 457 -9.64 56.21 6.40
N TYR A 458 -9.04 55.09 6.01
CA TYR A 458 -9.59 53.74 6.26
C TYR A 458 -9.06 53.13 7.56
N PHE A 459 -7.80 53.38 7.94
CA PHE A 459 -7.25 52.94 9.23
C PHE A 459 -7.95 53.63 10.42
N MET A 460 -8.35 54.89 10.27
CA MET A 460 -9.13 55.61 11.30
C MET A 460 -10.56 55.07 11.49
N ASN A 461 -11.10 54.36 10.50
CA ASN A 461 -12.46 53.79 10.51
C ASN A 461 -12.47 52.27 10.73
N TYR A 462 -11.32 51.65 11.01
CA TYR A 462 -11.18 50.22 11.17
C TYR A 462 -11.48 49.80 12.62
N PRO A 463 -12.55 49.04 12.89
CA PRO A 463 -12.89 48.59 14.23
C PRO A 463 -12.11 47.30 14.54
N GLY A 464 -10.87 47.42 14.98
CA GLY A 464 -10.10 46.25 15.39
C GLY A 464 -8.73 46.58 15.98
N ASN A 465 -8.43 45.96 17.11
CA ASN A 465 -7.06 45.77 17.61
C ASN A 465 -6.25 45.00 16.53
N TYR A 466 -4.92 44.96 16.56
CA TYR A 466 -4.05 44.20 15.62
C TYR A 466 -3.64 44.86 14.27
N THR A 467 -3.38 46.15 14.20
CA THR A 467 -2.73 46.75 13.00
C THR A 467 -1.20 46.63 13.02
N ASN A 468 -0.60 46.35 14.17
CA ASN A 468 0.84 46.10 14.32
C ASN A 468 1.16 44.61 14.07
N GLY A 469 2.15 44.30 13.23
CA GLY A 469 2.55 42.91 12.92
C GLY A 469 1.50 42.13 12.12
N CYS A 470 0.68 42.82 11.32
CA CYS A 470 -0.50 42.18 10.71
C CYS A 470 -0.17 41.20 9.58
N GLY A 471 1.05 41.25 9.05
CA GLY A 471 1.55 40.33 8.03
C GLY A 471 2.25 39.08 8.58
N ASP A 472 2.40 38.97 9.90
CA ASP A 472 3.00 37.81 10.54
C ASP A 472 2.04 36.61 10.54
N PHE A 473 0.74 36.87 10.57
CA PHE A 473 -0.27 35.82 10.44
C PHE A 473 -1.50 36.32 9.68
N LEU A 474 -1.61 35.89 8.43
CA LEU A 474 -2.76 36.15 7.59
C LEU A 474 -3.18 34.87 6.84
N LEU A 475 -4.25 34.23 7.31
CA LEU A 475 -4.76 32.97 6.78
C LEU A 475 -6.11 33.17 6.08
N MET A 476 -6.21 32.69 4.85
CA MET A 476 -7.43 32.71 4.02
C MET A 476 -7.48 31.45 3.15
N SER A 477 -8.65 31.11 2.59
CA SER A 477 -8.71 30.01 1.62
C SER A 477 -7.87 30.36 0.38
N LYS A 478 -7.31 29.34 -0.29
CA LYS A 478 -6.54 29.56 -1.53
C LYS A 478 -7.37 30.30 -2.58
N LYS A 479 -8.65 29.96 -2.70
CA LYS A 479 -9.57 30.65 -3.61
C LYS A 479 -9.70 32.13 -3.27
N ASP A 480 -9.83 32.46 -1.98
CA ASP A 480 -10.00 33.86 -1.57
C ASP A 480 -8.74 34.69 -1.84
N TRP A 481 -7.56 34.09 -1.71
CA TRP A 481 -6.28 34.69 -2.12
C TRP A 481 -6.22 35.00 -3.61
N PHE A 482 -6.66 34.07 -4.45
CA PHE A 482 -6.74 34.28 -5.90
C PHE A 482 -7.71 35.39 -6.26
N ASP A 483 -8.84 35.40 -5.58
CA ASP A 483 -9.86 36.41 -5.76
C ASP A 483 -9.33 37.82 -5.38
N VAL A 484 -8.58 38.00 -4.29
CA VAL A 484 -7.97 39.32 -3.94
C VAL A 484 -6.72 39.66 -4.74
N LYS A 485 -6.28 38.77 -5.64
CA LYS A 485 -5.03 38.91 -6.38
C LYS A 485 -3.81 39.00 -5.45
N GLY A 486 -3.79 38.16 -4.42
CA GLY A 486 -2.69 38.02 -3.47
C GLY A 486 -2.46 39.20 -2.56
N CYS A 487 -1.27 39.21 -1.96
CA CYS A 487 -0.76 40.29 -1.14
C CYS A 487 -0.53 41.57 -1.97
N TYR A 488 -0.76 42.72 -1.34
CA TYR A 488 -0.41 44.01 -1.92
C TYR A 488 1.11 44.10 -1.99
N ALA A 489 1.64 44.35 -3.18
CA ALA A 489 3.07 44.43 -3.42
C ALA A 489 3.45 45.77 -4.04
N ASP A 490 4.59 46.30 -3.57
CA ASP A 490 5.19 47.54 -4.06
C ASP A 490 6.72 47.37 -4.06
N THR A 491 7.40 47.89 -5.08
CA THR A 491 8.85 47.77 -5.27
C THR A 491 9.62 48.97 -4.71
N THR A 492 8.93 49.94 -4.13
CA THR A 492 9.46 51.19 -3.57
C THR A 492 9.31 51.27 -2.05
N LEU A 493 8.39 50.49 -1.47
CA LEU A 493 8.14 50.42 -0.02
C LEU A 493 8.73 49.14 0.59
N PHE A 494 9.38 49.27 1.75
CA PHE A 494 9.92 48.14 2.52
C PHE A 494 9.03 47.73 3.70
N THR A 495 8.29 48.68 4.29
CA THR A 495 7.42 48.47 5.45
C THR A 495 5.96 48.79 5.12
N HIS A 496 5.03 48.36 5.98
CA HIS A 496 3.59 48.67 5.91
C HIS A 496 2.80 47.99 4.77
N LEU A 497 3.43 47.10 3.99
CA LEU A 497 2.76 46.31 2.96
C LEU A 497 1.81 45.26 3.55
N ASP A 498 2.01 44.85 4.79
CA ASP A 498 1.09 44.05 5.58
C ASP A 498 -0.26 44.77 5.77
N GLY A 499 -0.21 46.03 6.20
CA GLY A 499 -1.40 46.86 6.38
C GLY A 499 -2.13 47.13 5.07
N ALA A 500 -1.40 47.36 3.98
CA ALA A 500 -1.97 47.50 2.64
C ALA A 500 -2.63 46.21 2.15
N THR A 501 -2.03 45.05 2.43
CA THR A 501 -2.60 43.73 2.13
C THR A 501 -3.89 43.50 2.92
N LEU A 502 -3.89 43.83 4.21
CA LEU A 502 -5.08 43.75 5.07
C LEU A 502 -6.24 44.59 4.52
N LEU A 503 -5.95 45.82 4.09
CA LEU A 503 -6.93 46.71 3.48
C LEU A 503 -7.50 46.15 2.17
N ARG A 504 -6.63 45.64 1.28
CA ARG A 504 -7.06 44.99 0.03
C ARG A 504 -8.05 43.86 0.30
N CYS A 505 -7.72 42.97 1.22
CA CYS A 505 -8.57 41.84 1.54
C CYS A 505 -9.89 42.29 2.22
N THR A 506 -9.84 43.31 3.08
CA THR A 506 -11.03 43.89 3.73
C THR A 506 -11.97 44.58 2.75
N GLN A 507 -11.44 45.30 1.75
CA GLN A 507 -12.25 45.96 0.71
C GLN A 507 -13.05 44.94 -0.12
N LYS A 508 -12.50 43.74 -0.32
CA LYS A 508 -13.16 42.69 -1.10
C LYS A 508 -14.16 41.84 -0.30
N TYR A 509 -13.84 41.48 0.94
CA TYR A 509 -14.66 40.57 1.76
C TYR A 509 -15.43 41.24 2.91
N GLY A 510 -15.27 42.55 3.12
CA GLY A 510 -15.89 43.28 4.23
C GLY A 510 -15.26 43.00 5.60
N LYS A 511 -16.04 43.19 6.68
CA LYS A 511 -15.62 43.06 8.11
C LYS A 511 -15.49 41.60 8.60
N ILE A 512 -15.34 40.63 7.71
CA ILE A 512 -15.36 39.21 8.06
C ILE A 512 -13.97 38.74 8.57
N HIS A 513 -13.60 39.23 9.76
CA HIS A 513 -12.34 38.96 10.44
C HIS A 513 -12.59 38.05 11.64
N LYS A 514 -11.95 36.88 11.65
CA LYS A 514 -11.94 35.97 12.80
C LYS A 514 -10.55 36.06 13.45
N THR A 515 -10.41 36.91 14.46
CA THR A 515 -9.21 36.89 15.32
C THR A 515 -9.34 35.75 16.31
N PHE A 516 -8.34 34.89 16.37
CA PHE A 516 -8.27 33.83 17.37
C PHE A 516 -8.06 34.39 18.77
N HIS A 517 -8.57 33.65 19.76
CA HIS A 517 -8.33 33.93 21.17
C HIS A 517 -6.81 33.93 21.46
N PRO A 518 -6.30 34.77 22.41
CA PRO A 518 -4.86 34.91 22.65
C PRO A 518 -4.13 33.62 23.03
N GLU A 519 -4.83 32.56 23.46
CA GLU A 519 -4.22 31.25 23.66
C GLU A 519 -3.66 30.61 22.37
N TYR A 520 -4.14 31.03 21.20
CA TYR A 520 -3.72 30.56 19.88
C TYR A 520 -2.63 31.47 19.26
N SER A 521 -1.85 32.15 20.09
CA SER A 521 -0.79 33.08 19.65
C SER A 521 0.38 32.38 18.97
N ILE A 522 1.12 33.17 18.19
CA ILE A 522 2.43 32.81 17.62
C ILE A 522 3.54 33.58 18.34
N TYR A 523 4.74 33.01 18.38
CA TYR A 523 5.91 33.71 18.94
C TYR A 523 6.81 34.24 17.84
N HIS A 524 7.33 35.45 18.05
CA HIS A 524 8.29 36.10 17.17
C HIS A 524 9.53 36.47 17.98
N MET A 525 10.71 36.12 17.46
CA MET A 525 11.98 36.45 18.10
C MET A 525 12.39 37.88 17.73
N ASP A 526 12.47 38.77 18.71
CA ASP A 526 12.86 40.15 18.43
C ASP A 526 14.32 40.27 17.96
N HIS A 527 14.56 41.19 17.03
CA HIS A 527 15.86 41.35 16.40
C HIS A 527 16.08 42.78 15.86
N ALA A 528 17.34 43.17 15.71
CA ALA A 528 17.70 44.48 15.17
C ALA A 528 17.25 44.63 13.71
N ARG A 529 16.91 45.86 13.31
CA ARG A 529 16.48 46.20 11.94
C ARG A 529 17.45 47.22 11.32
N PRO A 530 18.50 46.78 10.61
CA PRO A 530 19.59 47.65 10.15
C PRO A 530 19.16 48.77 9.18
N HIS A 531 18.01 48.62 8.51
CA HIS A 531 17.59 49.51 7.42
C HIS A 531 16.58 50.60 7.81
N LEU A 532 16.17 50.70 9.08
CA LEU A 532 15.30 51.80 9.53
C LEU A 532 15.98 53.19 9.48
N ASN A 533 17.29 53.25 9.23
CA ASN A 533 18.04 54.49 9.01
C ASN A 533 17.95 55.03 7.56
N VAL A 534 17.28 54.32 6.64
CA VAL A 534 17.06 54.83 5.27
C VAL A 534 15.73 55.57 5.24
N SER A 535 15.79 56.90 5.37
CA SER A 535 14.68 57.82 5.10
C SER A 535 14.34 57.83 3.61
N ALA A 536 13.84 56.72 3.09
CA ALA A 536 13.13 56.76 1.83
C ALA A 536 11.76 57.39 2.12
N ASN A 537 11.60 58.67 1.76
CA ASN A 537 10.29 59.23 1.43
C ASN A 537 10.04 58.93 -0.06
N PRO A 538 9.51 57.76 -0.47
CA PRO A 538 8.90 57.65 -1.77
C PRO A 538 7.48 58.21 -1.63
N THR A 539 7.19 59.32 -2.30
CA THR A 539 5.82 59.64 -2.67
C THR A 539 5.28 58.44 -3.47
N PRO A 540 4.25 57.73 -2.99
CA PRO A 540 3.70 56.59 -3.71
C PRO A 540 3.15 57.11 -5.03
N ASN A 541 3.59 56.53 -6.15
CA ASN A 541 2.98 56.84 -7.43
C ASN A 541 1.58 56.22 -7.43
N HIS A 542 0.56 57.02 -7.10
CA HIS A 542 -0.81 56.60 -6.78
C HIS A 542 -1.57 55.82 -7.89
N ASN A 543 -0.94 55.61 -9.05
CA ASN A 543 -1.52 54.92 -10.21
C ASN A 543 -1.02 53.46 -10.37
N VAL A 544 -0.11 52.98 -9.53
CA VAL A 544 0.35 51.59 -9.59
C VAL A 544 -0.49 50.73 -8.66
N LEU A 545 -1.53 50.11 -9.20
CA LEU A 545 -2.25 49.05 -8.48
C LEU A 545 -1.29 47.87 -8.29
N GLY A 546 -1.06 47.43 -7.05
CA GLY A 546 -0.27 46.24 -6.74
C GLY A 546 -0.74 44.95 -7.46
N ASP A 547 -1.89 45.00 -8.13
CA ASP A 547 -2.44 43.98 -9.04
C ASP A 547 -1.45 43.58 -10.15
N GLN A 548 -0.61 44.51 -10.64
CA GLN A 548 0.32 44.21 -11.73
C GLN A 548 1.36 43.14 -11.37
N TYR A 549 1.63 42.95 -10.07
CA TYR A 549 2.59 41.98 -9.56
C TYR A 549 1.97 40.60 -9.26
N TRP A 550 0.64 40.46 -9.35
CA TRP A 550 -0.04 39.18 -9.13
C TRP A 550 0.08 38.21 -10.32
N GLY A 551 0.38 38.70 -11.53
CA GLY A 551 0.58 37.88 -12.75
C GLY A 551 2.03 37.44 -13.00
N HIS A 552 3.00 38.11 -12.37
CA HIS A 552 4.43 37.77 -12.42
C HIS A 552 4.78 36.32 -11.95
N PRO A 553 4.02 35.71 -11.00
CA PRO A 553 4.21 34.32 -10.57
C PRO A 553 4.02 33.22 -11.61
N MET A 554 3.48 33.51 -12.81
CA MET A 554 3.28 32.52 -13.89
C MET A 554 4.59 32.03 -14.53
N ILE A 555 5.71 32.68 -14.24
CA ILE A 555 7.03 32.30 -14.74
C ILE A 555 7.55 31.10 -13.94
N GLU A 556 8.09 30.10 -14.62
CA GLU A 556 8.73 28.94 -13.98
C GLU A 556 10.04 29.35 -13.30
N PHE A 557 10.25 28.86 -12.08
CA PHE A 557 11.46 29.11 -11.27
C PHE A 557 12.03 27.78 -10.79
N ASP A 558 13.34 27.75 -10.50
CA ASP A 558 13.98 26.58 -9.88
C ASP A 558 13.26 26.28 -8.56
N THR A 559 12.70 25.07 -8.47
CA THR A 559 11.87 24.63 -7.37
C THR A 559 12.44 23.34 -6.84
N LYS A 560 12.94 23.38 -5.60
CA LYS A 560 13.47 22.24 -4.86
C LYS A 560 12.58 21.99 -3.66
N TYR A 561 12.60 20.79 -3.11
CA TYR A 561 11.78 20.50 -1.93
C TYR A 561 12.52 19.56 -0.99
N ILE A 562 12.38 19.85 0.29
CA ILE A 562 12.71 18.97 1.40
C ILE A 562 11.37 18.40 1.87
N GLN A 563 11.00 17.28 1.26
CA GLN A 563 10.03 16.37 1.82
C GLN A 563 10.83 15.17 2.35
N ASN A 564 10.29 14.38 3.27
CA ASN A 564 10.62 12.97 3.19
C ASN A 564 10.51 12.59 1.71
N LYS A 565 11.56 12.05 1.07
CA LYS A 565 11.37 11.09 -0.04
C LYS A 565 10.13 10.30 0.40
N GLU A 566 9.02 10.36 -0.36
CA GLU A 566 7.73 9.72 -0.03
C GLU A 566 7.99 8.67 1.04
N SER A 567 7.54 8.86 2.30
CA SER A 567 7.95 8.03 3.45
C SER A 567 8.36 6.66 2.93
N PRO A 568 9.67 6.32 2.89
CA PRO A 568 10.20 5.35 1.94
C PRO A 568 9.28 4.16 1.95
N ILE A 569 8.67 3.84 0.79
CA ILE A 569 7.63 2.80 0.67
C ILE A 569 8.04 1.67 1.59
N ARG A 570 7.26 1.42 2.63
CA ARG A 570 7.64 0.50 3.69
C ARG A 570 7.36 -0.89 3.20
N PHE A 571 8.43 -1.67 3.02
CA PHE A 571 8.34 -3.00 2.47
C PHE A 571 8.34 -4.06 3.57
N CYS A 572 7.57 -5.11 3.34
CA CYS A 572 7.63 -6.36 4.08
C CYS A 572 7.84 -7.52 3.11
N PHE A 573 8.73 -8.44 3.45
CA PHE A 573 8.94 -9.68 2.72
C PHE A 573 8.47 -10.87 3.56
N LEU A 574 7.64 -11.73 2.99
CA LEU A 574 7.10 -12.91 3.66
C LEU A 574 7.60 -14.19 2.99
N LYS A 575 7.91 -15.21 3.79
CA LYS A 575 8.21 -16.55 3.30
C LYS A 575 7.62 -17.63 4.20
N SER A 576 7.36 -18.80 3.62
CA SER A 576 7.00 -19.98 4.40
C SER A 576 8.24 -20.59 5.08
N PRO A 577 8.07 -21.42 6.12
CA PRO A 577 9.17 -22.11 6.79
C PRO A 577 9.81 -23.19 5.91
N TYR A 578 9.15 -23.55 4.80
CA TYR A 578 9.63 -24.51 3.81
C TYR A 578 10.47 -23.86 2.71
N SER A 579 10.41 -22.53 2.56
CA SER A 579 11.19 -21.81 1.57
C SER A 579 12.64 -21.68 2.03
N THR A 580 13.57 -21.99 1.12
CA THR A 580 15.03 -21.86 1.35
C THR A 580 15.57 -20.45 1.01
N THR A 581 14.69 -19.49 0.77
CA THR A 581 15.05 -18.09 0.53
C THR A 581 15.37 -17.37 1.85
N LEU A 582 16.31 -16.42 1.79
CA LEU A 582 16.65 -15.51 2.88
C LEU A 582 16.94 -16.22 4.22
N THR A 583 16.38 -15.69 5.31
CA THR A 583 16.66 -16.02 6.70
C THR A 583 15.81 -17.18 7.22
N THR A 584 16.33 -17.91 8.20
CA THR A 584 15.62 -18.98 8.92
C THR A 584 14.62 -18.47 9.96
N GLU A 585 14.68 -17.19 10.33
CA GLU A 585 13.77 -16.58 11.31
C GLU A 585 13.35 -15.17 10.88
N SER A 586 12.28 -14.67 11.51
CA SER A 586 11.76 -13.33 11.26
C SER A 586 12.72 -12.25 11.77
N VAL A 587 12.90 -11.18 11.00
CA VAL A 587 13.76 -10.02 11.31
C VAL A 587 12.92 -8.75 11.14
N SER A 588 12.39 -8.24 12.25
CA SER A 588 11.64 -6.98 12.35
C SER A 588 11.94 -6.31 13.71
N PRO A 589 12.42 -5.06 13.76
CA PRO A 589 12.80 -4.25 12.60
C PRO A 589 13.98 -4.86 11.83
N PHE A 590 14.07 -4.57 10.54
CA PHE A 590 15.15 -5.07 9.68
C PHE A 590 16.54 -4.80 10.26
N ASP A 591 17.35 -5.85 10.33
CA ASP A 591 18.77 -5.80 10.67
C ASP A 591 19.57 -6.67 9.69
N ILE A 592 20.51 -6.05 8.98
CA ILE A 592 21.29 -6.69 7.94
C ILE A 592 22.19 -7.80 8.48
N ASN A 593 22.74 -7.62 9.69
CA ASN A 593 23.62 -8.60 10.32
C ASN A 593 22.85 -9.88 10.68
N THR A 594 21.64 -9.72 11.22
CA THR A 594 20.75 -10.84 11.52
C THR A 594 20.37 -11.58 10.24
N VAL A 595 19.98 -10.87 9.18
CA VAL A 595 19.69 -11.50 7.88
C VAL A 595 20.90 -12.26 7.37
N ILE A 596 22.10 -11.66 7.32
CA ILE A 596 23.32 -12.30 6.84
C ILE A 596 23.69 -13.55 7.65
N ASN A 597 23.56 -13.50 8.97
CA ASN A 597 23.97 -14.60 9.85
C ASN A 597 22.96 -15.76 9.86
N LYS A 598 21.72 -15.50 9.46
CA LYS A 598 20.63 -16.50 9.38
C LYS A 598 20.27 -16.86 7.95
N TRP A 599 20.94 -16.29 6.96
CA TRP A 599 20.68 -16.53 5.56
C TRP A 599 21.21 -17.90 5.14
N PHE A 600 20.29 -18.69 4.60
CA PHE A 600 20.47 -20.11 4.48
C PHE A 600 20.89 -20.60 3.07
N ASN A 601 20.38 -20.03 1.98
CA ASN A 601 20.70 -20.58 0.64
C ASN A 601 20.53 -19.61 -0.53
N ARG A 602 19.28 -19.31 -0.93
CA ARG A 602 19.03 -18.63 -2.21
C ARG A 602 19.33 -17.13 -2.15
N PHE A 603 19.96 -16.60 -3.19
CA PHE A 603 20.27 -15.17 -3.39
C PHE A 603 19.08 -14.32 -3.82
N GLN A 604 17.93 -14.94 -4.08
CA GLN A 604 16.74 -14.23 -4.52
C GLN A 604 16.28 -13.23 -3.44
N ASN A 605 15.92 -12.02 -3.89
CA ASN A 605 15.33 -10.95 -3.09
C ASN A 605 16.22 -10.33 -1.98
N ILE A 606 17.48 -10.75 -1.81
CA ILE A 606 18.36 -10.14 -0.79
C ILE A 606 18.62 -8.66 -1.09
N SER A 607 18.93 -8.32 -2.34
CA SER A 607 19.21 -6.93 -2.72
C SER A 607 17.99 -6.03 -2.55
N PHE A 608 16.78 -6.57 -2.75
CA PHE A 608 15.53 -5.89 -2.41
C PHE A 608 15.42 -5.64 -0.90
N VAL A 609 15.50 -6.70 -0.10
CA VAL A 609 15.34 -6.62 1.36
C VAL A 609 16.36 -5.68 1.99
N THR A 610 17.62 -5.77 1.56
CA THR A 610 18.72 -4.94 2.06
C THR A 610 18.55 -3.46 1.72
N TYR A 611 18.24 -3.14 0.47
CA TYR A 611 18.14 -1.74 0.04
C TYR A 611 16.95 -1.02 0.69
N PHE A 612 15.80 -1.70 0.74
CA PHE A 612 14.58 -1.13 1.32
C PHE A 612 14.51 -1.25 2.83
N LYS A 613 15.48 -1.93 3.45
CA LYS A 613 15.42 -2.32 4.86
C LYS A 613 14.08 -2.99 5.18
N ALA A 614 13.65 -3.88 4.30
CA ALA A 614 12.36 -4.53 4.38
C ALA A 614 12.36 -5.51 5.56
N ASP A 615 11.35 -5.44 6.40
CA ASP A 615 11.17 -6.44 7.45
C ASP A 615 10.90 -7.80 6.79
N VAL A 616 11.53 -8.85 7.30
CA VAL A 616 11.36 -10.22 6.78
C VAL A 616 10.61 -11.03 7.81
N TYR A 617 9.48 -11.64 7.45
CA TYR A 617 8.81 -12.62 8.30
C TYR A 617 8.84 -14.02 7.70
N VAL A 618 9.18 -14.97 8.55
CA VAL A 618 8.89 -16.39 8.33
C VAL A 618 7.55 -16.66 9.00
N ILE A 619 6.52 -16.95 8.22
CA ILE A 619 5.15 -17.12 8.72
C ILE A 619 4.76 -18.59 8.77
N ASP A 620 3.79 -18.94 9.60
CA ASP A 620 3.29 -20.31 9.81
C ASP A 620 2.45 -20.87 8.65
N CYS A 621 2.31 -20.11 7.57
CA CYS A 621 1.47 -20.47 6.42
C CYS A 621 2.24 -21.29 5.37
N VAL A 622 1.47 -22.07 4.62
CA VAL A 622 1.94 -22.97 3.56
C VAL A 622 1.37 -22.50 2.22
N PRO A 623 2.09 -22.64 1.09
CA PRO A 623 1.59 -22.14 -0.18
C PRO A 623 0.31 -22.86 -0.61
N ILE A 624 -0.69 -22.08 -1.03
CA ILE A 624 -2.05 -22.56 -1.34
C ILE A 624 -2.07 -23.50 -2.57
N HIS A 625 -1.09 -23.37 -3.48
CA HIS A 625 -1.05 -24.11 -4.75
C HIS A 625 0.30 -24.78 -5.07
N ALA A 626 1.25 -24.80 -4.13
CA ALA A 626 2.56 -25.40 -4.40
C ALA A 626 2.51 -26.93 -4.24
N SER A 627 2.38 -27.65 -5.35
CA SER A 627 2.53 -29.11 -5.38
C SER A 627 3.92 -29.57 -4.93
N TRP A 628 4.96 -28.75 -5.03
CA TRP A 628 6.27 -29.05 -4.44
C TRP A 628 6.25 -28.98 -2.92
N ALA A 629 5.56 -27.99 -2.33
CA ALA A 629 5.42 -27.90 -0.89
C ALA A 629 4.62 -29.09 -0.39
N ALA A 630 3.55 -29.47 -1.08
CA ALA A 630 2.82 -30.72 -0.79
C ALA A 630 3.75 -31.94 -0.88
N SER A 631 4.62 -32.05 -1.90
CA SER A 631 5.60 -33.14 -2.02
C SER A 631 6.64 -33.14 -0.89
N LEU A 632 7.11 -31.97 -0.45
CA LEU A 632 8.07 -31.83 0.66
C LEU A 632 7.41 -32.04 2.04
N ILE A 633 6.15 -31.62 2.19
CA ILE A 633 5.33 -31.86 3.39
C ILE A 633 4.99 -33.35 3.51
N ASN A 634 4.74 -34.02 2.38
CA ASN A 634 4.49 -35.46 2.32
C ASN A 634 5.79 -36.29 2.44
N ASP A 635 6.95 -35.74 2.08
CA ASP A 635 8.27 -36.31 2.41
C ASP A 635 8.62 -35.98 3.86
N THR A 636 8.16 -36.86 4.77
CA THR A 636 8.26 -36.69 6.22
C THR A 636 9.69 -36.54 6.75
N ASN A 637 10.73 -36.83 5.96
CA ASN A 637 12.10 -36.61 6.42
C ASN A 637 12.60 -35.22 6.01
N LYS A 638 12.56 -34.86 4.73
CA LYS A 638 13.12 -33.57 4.26
C LYS A 638 12.30 -32.36 4.69
N GLY A 639 10.97 -32.42 4.60
CA GLY A 639 10.10 -31.31 5.00
C GLY A 639 10.17 -31.00 6.49
N ASN A 640 10.22 -32.04 7.33
CA ASN A 640 10.36 -31.90 8.77
C ASN A 640 11.73 -31.30 9.15
N MET A 641 12.81 -31.73 8.51
CA MET A 641 14.14 -31.16 8.77
C MET A 641 14.22 -29.67 8.42
N ILE A 642 13.71 -29.27 7.24
CA ILE A 642 13.70 -27.86 6.84
C ILE A 642 12.87 -27.02 7.83
N ARG A 643 11.70 -27.53 8.25
CA ARG A 643 10.85 -26.85 9.22
C ARG A 643 11.50 -26.70 10.59
N GLN A 644 12.27 -27.69 11.05
CA GLN A 644 12.96 -27.64 12.35
C GLN A 644 14.02 -26.55 12.44
N VAL A 645 14.62 -26.16 11.32
CA VAL A 645 15.63 -25.08 11.29
C VAL A 645 14.98 -23.68 11.30
N HIS A 646 13.70 -23.57 10.97
CA HIS A 646 13.00 -22.29 10.87
C HIS A 646 12.18 -21.96 12.12
N THR A 647 12.34 -20.72 12.61
CA THR A 647 11.44 -20.13 13.60
C THR A 647 10.44 -19.25 12.86
N TYR A 648 9.14 -19.46 13.12
CA TYR A 648 8.08 -18.76 12.42
C TYR A 648 7.09 -18.08 13.38
N VAL A 649 6.41 -17.05 12.88
CA VAL A 649 5.37 -16.31 13.60
C VAL A 649 3.99 -16.61 13.00
N GLN A 650 2.95 -16.44 13.80
CA GLN A 650 1.57 -16.52 13.34
C GLN A 650 1.29 -15.34 12.40
N VAL A 651 0.78 -15.58 11.19
CA VAL A 651 0.55 -14.50 10.22
C VAL A 651 -0.39 -13.40 10.75
N ASP A 652 -1.41 -13.77 11.52
CA ASP A 652 -2.37 -12.82 12.12
C ASP A 652 -1.75 -11.94 13.22
N SER A 653 -0.58 -12.30 13.74
CA SER A 653 0.14 -11.49 14.75
C SER A 653 0.90 -10.31 14.14
N ILE A 654 1.02 -10.25 12.81
CA ILE A 654 1.76 -9.20 12.10
C ILE A 654 0.85 -7.99 11.85
N GLU A 655 1.29 -6.82 12.32
CA GLU A 655 0.60 -5.55 12.08
C GLU A 655 0.91 -5.02 10.67
N PHE A 656 0.16 -5.46 9.66
CA PHE A 656 0.47 -5.14 8.26
C PHE A 656 0.19 -3.68 7.86
N ASN A 657 -0.59 -2.93 8.64
CA ASN A 657 -0.87 -1.49 8.44
C ASN A 657 0.40 -0.60 8.46
N LYS A 658 1.52 -1.11 8.99
CA LYS A 658 2.81 -0.41 9.05
C LYS A 658 3.61 -0.55 7.75
N TYR A 659 3.11 -1.31 6.77
CA TYR A 659 3.72 -1.48 5.47
C TYR A 659 2.85 -0.89 4.37
N ASP A 660 3.50 -0.50 3.28
CA ASP A 660 2.84 0.03 2.09
C ASP A 660 2.80 -1.04 0.99
N VAL A 661 3.82 -1.90 0.92
CA VAL A 661 3.92 -3.02 -0.01
C VAL A 661 4.38 -4.28 0.73
N VAL A 662 3.65 -5.38 0.53
CA VAL A 662 4.03 -6.70 1.05
C VAL A 662 4.33 -7.62 -0.13
N ILE A 663 5.49 -8.26 -0.14
CA ILE A 663 5.89 -9.25 -1.15
C ILE A 663 6.05 -10.60 -0.47
N SER A 664 5.34 -11.64 -0.93
CA SER A 664 5.56 -13.01 -0.46
C SER A 664 6.30 -13.90 -1.47
N SER A 665 7.15 -14.79 -0.94
CA SER A 665 7.64 -15.99 -1.64
C SER A 665 6.50 -17.01 -1.62
N ASP A 666 5.93 -17.23 -2.80
CA ASP A 666 4.69 -17.96 -3.08
C ASP A 666 3.40 -17.30 -2.52
N CYS A 667 2.25 -17.82 -2.97
CA CYS A 667 0.92 -17.44 -2.46
C CYS A 667 0.66 -18.09 -1.10
N ILE A 668 1.23 -17.52 -0.05
CA ILE A 668 1.20 -18.08 1.31
C ILE A 668 0.30 -17.30 2.27
N VAL A 669 -0.08 -16.06 1.94
CA VAL A 669 -0.88 -15.22 2.84
C VAL A 669 -2.37 -15.55 2.66
N PRO A 670 -3.10 -15.88 3.73
CA PRO A 670 -4.53 -16.10 3.65
C PRO A 670 -5.27 -14.86 3.15
N ILE A 671 -6.27 -15.04 2.29
CA ILE A 671 -7.10 -13.94 1.76
C ILE A 671 -7.79 -13.16 2.89
N SER A 672 -8.20 -13.85 3.97
CA SER A 672 -8.72 -13.20 5.19
C SER A 672 -7.77 -12.19 5.79
N VAL A 673 -6.46 -12.42 5.72
CA VAL A 673 -5.44 -11.48 6.21
C VAL A 673 -5.32 -10.33 5.23
N ILE A 674 -5.20 -10.61 3.93
CA ILE A 674 -5.06 -9.59 2.88
C ILE A 674 -6.23 -8.58 2.94
N GLN A 675 -7.46 -9.07 3.05
CA GLN A 675 -8.68 -8.25 3.10
C GLN A 675 -8.75 -7.33 4.32
N LYS A 676 -8.11 -7.67 5.45
CA LYS A 676 -8.01 -6.78 6.62
C LYS A 676 -7.19 -5.53 6.34
N PHE A 677 -6.33 -5.56 5.32
CA PHE A 677 -5.40 -4.48 5.00
C PHE A 677 -5.54 -4.03 3.54
N PRO A 678 -6.68 -3.43 3.15
CA PRO A 678 -6.98 -3.08 1.76
C PRO A 678 -6.09 -1.97 1.20
N ASN A 679 -5.38 -1.23 2.05
CA ASN A 679 -4.46 -0.16 1.65
C ASN A 679 -3.02 -0.64 1.37
N VAL A 680 -2.72 -1.90 1.67
CA VAL A 680 -1.42 -2.53 1.42
C VAL A 680 -1.43 -3.08 -0.01
N LEU A 681 -0.37 -2.83 -0.78
CA LEU A 681 -0.18 -3.49 -2.08
C LEU A 681 0.36 -4.91 -1.84
N TRP A 682 -0.46 -5.91 -2.14
CA TRP A 682 -0.11 -7.33 -1.95
C TRP A 682 0.46 -7.95 -3.22
N CYS A 683 1.74 -8.29 -3.15
CA CYS A 683 2.53 -8.84 -4.24
C CYS A 683 3.05 -10.24 -3.89
N TYR A 684 3.31 -11.06 -4.90
CA TYR A 684 4.01 -12.33 -4.70
C TYR A 684 4.86 -12.74 -5.90
N TYR A 685 5.92 -13.49 -5.61
CA TYR A 685 6.59 -14.37 -6.58
C TYR A 685 6.06 -15.79 -6.43
N GLU A 686 6.22 -16.62 -7.45
CA GLU A 686 6.19 -18.08 -7.26
C GLU A 686 7.61 -18.62 -7.46
N ASP A 687 8.12 -19.34 -6.47
CA ASP A 687 9.52 -19.78 -6.45
C ASP A 687 9.79 -20.95 -7.39
N GLU A 688 8.74 -21.70 -7.78
CA GLU A 688 8.85 -22.89 -8.62
C GLU A 688 7.89 -22.82 -9.82
N HIS A 689 8.45 -22.58 -11.00
CA HIS A 689 7.73 -22.30 -12.25
C HIS A 689 7.28 -23.53 -13.04
N ALA A 690 7.63 -24.74 -12.58
CA ALA A 690 7.27 -25.99 -13.24
C ALA A 690 5.79 -26.39 -13.05
N PHE A 691 5.04 -25.66 -12.23
CA PHE A 691 3.69 -26.05 -11.80
C PHE A 691 2.57 -25.20 -12.41
N GLY A 692 1.35 -25.73 -12.33
CA GLY A 692 0.15 -25.10 -12.90
C GLY A 692 -0.17 -23.73 -12.30
N SER A 693 0.15 -23.49 -11.02
CA SER A 693 -0.05 -22.22 -10.32
C SER A 693 0.66 -21.06 -11.02
N PHE A 694 1.91 -21.26 -11.43
CA PHE A 694 2.70 -20.26 -12.14
C PHE A 694 2.04 -19.85 -13.46
N GLN A 695 1.47 -20.83 -14.19
CA GLN A 695 0.76 -20.58 -15.46
C GLN A 695 -0.59 -19.87 -15.24
N ILE A 696 -1.24 -20.10 -14.10
CA ILE A 696 -2.45 -19.38 -13.70
C ILE A 696 -2.10 -17.92 -13.36
N SER A 697 -1.12 -17.74 -12.47
CA SER A 697 -0.59 -16.45 -12.02
C SER A 697 -0.16 -15.54 -13.17
N LYS A 698 0.37 -16.13 -14.26
CA LYS A 698 0.70 -15.40 -15.50
C LYS A 698 -0.49 -14.69 -16.13
N LYS A 699 -1.69 -15.29 -16.08
CA LYS A 699 -2.92 -14.71 -16.65
C LYS A 699 -3.54 -13.69 -15.70
N SER A 700 -3.60 -14.02 -14.42
CA SER A 700 -4.13 -13.14 -13.38
C SER A 700 -3.57 -13.56 -12.02
N PRO A 701 -3.28 -12.62 -11.10
CA PRO A 701 -2.89 -12.95 -9.74
C PRO A 701 -3.88 -13.90 -9.05
N ILE A 702 -3.37 -14.77 -8.17
CA ILE A 702 -4.22 -15.59 -7.28
C ILE A 702 -5.12 -14.67 -6.44
N ALA A 703 -6.37 -15.10 -6.24
CA ALA A 703 -7.40 -14.32 -5.57
C ALA A 703 -6.91 -13.72 -4.23
N GLY A 704 -7.24 -12.44 -4.01
CA GLY A 704 -6.79 -11.66 -2.85
C GLY A 704 -5.52 -10.84 -3.11
N TYR A 705 -4.58 -11.33 -3.91
CA TYR A 705 -3.37 -10.57 -4.24
C TYR A 705 -3.62 -9.53 -5.33
N ASP A 706 -2.89 -8.41 -5.23
CA ASP A 706 -2.97 -7.32 -6.20
C ASP A 706 -2.06 -7.58 -7.41
N VAL A 707 -0.85 -8.12 -7.17
CA VAL A 707 0.18 -8.22 -8.21
C VAL A 707 0.91 -9.55 -8.17
N PHE A 708 1.00 -10.20 -9.33
CA PHE A 708 1.95 -11.29 -9.56
C PHE A 708 3.23 -10.74 -10.18
N LEU A 709 4.35 -10.92 -9.48
CA LEU A 709 5.69 -10.53 -9.91
C LEU A 709 6.31 -11.65 -10.76
N ASN A 710 6.05 -11.61 -12.07
CA ASN A 710 6.50 -12.65 -12.98
C ASN A 710 8.00 -12.52 -13.30
N HIS A 711 8.81 -13.32 -12.62
CA HIS A 711 10.27 -13.34 -12.78
C HIS A 711 10.76 -13.92 -14.11
N PHE A 712 9.89 -14.55 -14.92
CA PHE A 712 10.21 -14.91 -16.31
C PHE A 712 10.17 -13.70 -17.26
N MET A 713 9.75 -12.53 -16.76
CA MET A 713 9.64 -11.26 -17.47
C MET A 713 8.86 -11.34 -18.79
N ASP A 714 8.01 -12.36 -18.99
CA ASP A 714 7.27 -12.63 -20.22
C ASP A 714 5.78 -12.30 -20.10
N SER A 715 5.41 -11.44 -19.14
CA SER A 715 4.07 -10.88 -19.07
C SER A 715 3.88 -9.84 -20.19
N ASN A 716 2.79 -9.99 -20.95
CA ASN A 716 2.41 -9.10 -22.05
C ASN A 716 1.56 -7.89 -21.61
N VAL A 717 1.39 -7.68 -20.29
CA VAL A 717 0.45 -6.70 -19.73
C VAL A 717 1.23 -5.55 -19.09
N ASP A 718 1.27 -4.40 -19.75
CA ASP A 718 1.59 -3.13 -19.09
C ASP A 718 0.37 -2.72 -18.26
N SER A 719 0.38 -3.01 -16.96
CA SER A 719 -0.80 -2.83 -16.13
C SER A 719 -1.06 -1.36 -15.80
N GLU A 720 -2.19 -0.84 -16.25
CA GLU A 720 -2.79 0.41 -15.78
C GLU A 720 -3.85 0.18 -14.69
N ARG A 721 -4.11 -1.09 -14.33
CA ARG A 721 -5.15 -1.51 -13.37
C ARG A 721 -4.69 -2.70 -12.54
N LEU A 722 -5.23 -2.80 -11.33
CA LEU A 722 -5.07 -3.95 -10.43
C LEU A 722 -6.37 -4.79 -10.44
N PRO A 723 -6.31 -6.12 -10.23
CA PRO A 723 -5.09 -6.92 -10.07
C PRO A 723 -4.40 -7.21 -11.41
N CYS A 724 -3.08 -7.43 -11.40
CA CYS A 724 -2.31 -7.66 -12.63
C CYS A 724 -1.08 -8.55 -12.47
N SER A 725 -0.71 -9.22 -13.57
CA SER A 725 0.57 -9.92 -13.71
C SER A 725 1.56 -9.05 -14.47
N VAL A 726 2.74 -8.81 -13.90
CA VAL A 726 3.73 -7.90 -14.47
C VAL A 726 5.10 -8.56 -14.58
N SER A 727 5.85 -8.18 -15.62
CA SER A 727 7.22 -8.63 -15.82
C SER A 727 8.13 -8.01 -14.76
N PHE A 728 8.60 -8.82 -13.80
CA PHE A 728 9.35 -8.34 -12.65
C PHE A 728 10.48 -9.30 -12.28
N PRO A 729 11.75 -9.01 -12.61
CA PRO A 729 12.88 -9.88 -12.28
C PRO A 729 13.23 -9.84 -10.80
N TYR A 730 14.00 -10.82 -10.35
CA TYR A 730 14.71 -10.73 -9.08
C TYR A 730 15.67 -9.54 -9.13
N LEU A 731 15.62 -8.69 -8.09
CA LEU A 731 16.42 -7.48 -8.06
C LEU A 731 17.87 -7.79 -7.74
N GLU A 732 18.77 -7.13 -8.47
CA GLU A 732 20.21 -7.17 -8.19
C GLU A 732 20.87 -5.86 -8.59
N HIS A 733 21.83 -5.41 -7.78
CA HIS A 733 22.49 -4.12 -7.95
C HIS A 733 23.86 -4.10 -7.31
N VAL A 734 24.86 -3.55 -8.02
CA VAL A 734 26.28 -3.58 -7.62
C VAL A 734 26.51 -2.91 -6.25
N PRO A 735 26.02 -1.68 -5.98
CA PRO A 735 26.09 -1.08 -4.65
C PRO A 735 25.51 -1.93 -3.53
N THR A 736 24.38 -2.60 -3.76
CA THR A 736 23.74 -3.44 -2.73
C THR A 736 24.54 -4.71 -2.48
N PHE A 737 25.05 -5.33 -3.54
CA PHE A 737 25.97 -6.46 -3.43
C PHE A 737 27.25 -6.10 -2.67
N ASN A 738 27.86 -4.95 -2.97
CA ASN A 738 29.06 -4.46 -2.28
C ASN A 738 28.78 -4.17 -0.80
N LEU A 739 27.60 -3.64 -0.47
CA LEU A 739 27.19 -3.48 0.92
C LEU A 739 27.16 -4.82 1.65
N LEU A 740 26.57 -5.86 1.05
CA LEU A 740 26.56 -7.21 1.62
C LEU A 740 27.97 -7.76 1.84
N VAL A 741 28.87 -7.60 0.86
CA VAL A 741 30.28 -8.02 0.96
C VAL A 741 30.98 -7.33 2.14
N ASN A 742 30.76 -6.02 2.29
CA ASN A 742 31.34 -5.23 3.37
C ASN A 742 30.80 -5.66 4.75
N GLU A 743 29.48 -5.82 4.89
CA GLU A 743 28.85 -6.27 6.16
C GLU A 743 29.26 -7.69 6.54
N MET A 744 29.53 -8.54 5.54
CA MET A 744 30.09 -9.87 5.76
C MET A 744 31.58 -9.86 6.14
N ASN A 745 32.24 -8.70 6.12
CA ASN A 745 33.69 -8.53 6.29
C ASN A 745 34.51 -9.40 5.33
N LEU A 746 34.03 -9.53 4.09
CA LEU A 746 34.70 -10.32 3.07
C LEU A 746 35.68 -9.46 2.30
N ASN A 747 36.97 -9.76 2.45
CA ASN A 747 38.02 -9.19 1.63
C ASN A 747 38.62 -10.29 0.75
N SER A 748 38.59 -10.09 -0.56
CA SER A 748 39.26 -10.99 -1.50
C SER A 748 39.97 -10.21 -2.58
N VAL A 749 41.19 -10.61 -2.91
CA VAL A 749 41.84 -10.21 -4.15
C VAL A 749 41.25 -11.07 -5.28
N LYS A 750 40.79 -10.46 -6.37
CA LYS A 750 40.36 -11.22 -7.56
C LYS A 750 41.53 -12.08 -8.05
N GLU A 751 41.38 -13.38 -7.96
CA GLU A 751 42.28 -14.36 -8.54
C GLU A 751 41.94 -14.53 -10.04
N LYS A 752 42.93 -14.95 -10.83
CA LYS A 752 42.67 -15.46 -12.19
C LYS A 752 42.02 -16.86 -12.11
N SER A 753 40.79 -16.91 -11.61
CA SER A 753 40.03 -18.13 -11.33
C SER A 753 38.64 -18.10 -11.96
N ILE A 754 38.02 -19.27 -12.02
CA ILE A 754 36.72 -19.51 -12.66
C ILE A 754 35.73 -20.07 -11.64
N PHE A 755 34.51 -19.52 -11.68
CA PHE A 755 33.35 -20.07 -11.01
C PHE A 755 32.45 -20.79 -12.03
N PHE A 756 32.14 -22.06 -11.78
CA PHE A 756 31.24 -22.84 -12.63
C PHE A 756 29.82 -22.86 -12.04
N ASP A 757 28.81 -22.60 -12.86
CA ASP A 757 27.41 -22.74 -12.43
C ASP A 757 27.10 -24.19 -12.01
N SER A 758 26.43 -24.38 -10.88
CA SER A 758 26.14 -25.71 -10.31
C SER A 758 25.49 -26.71 -11.27
N HIS A 759 24.75 -26.26 -12.29
CA HIS A 759 24.12 -27.17 -13.25
C HIS A 759 25.15 -27.82 -14.19
N ILE A 760 26.27 -27.16 -14.49
CA ILE A 760 27.30 -27.74 -15.35
C ILE A 760 28.01 -28.90 -14.66
N LEU A 761 28.18 -28.82 -13.33
CA LEU A 761 28.86 -29.83 -12.51
C LEU A 761 28.20 -31.21 -12.63
N ARG A 762 26.89 -31.23 -12.89
CA ARG A 762 26.09 -32.44 -13.06
C ARG A 762 26.16 -33.04 -14.48
N THR A 763 26.93 -32.43 -15.38
CA THR A 763 27.03 -32.86 -16.79
C THR A 763 28.40 -33.47 -17.09
N PRO A 764 28.50 -34.46 -18.00
CA PRO A 764 29.78 -34.99 -18.47
C PRO A 764 30.72 -33.91 -19.07
N LEU A 765 30.14 -32.81 -19.57
CA LEU A 765 30.85 -31.67 -20.16
C LEU A 765 31.82 -31.01 -19.17
N PHE A 766 31.52 -31.02 -17.87
CA PHE A 766 32.32 -30.29 -16.88
C PHE A 766 33.77 -30.73 -16.86
N GLN A 767 34.04 -32.05 -16.83
CA GLN A 767 35.41 -32.57 -16.75
C GLN A 767 36.21 -32.24 -18.00
N THR A 768 35.60 -32.38 -19.18
CA THR A 768 36.23 -32.06 -20.46
C THR A 768 36.52 -30.57 -20.58
N LEU A 769 35.54 -29.71 -20.28
CA LEU A 769 35.70 -28.26 -20.33
C LEU A 769 36.75 -27.77 -19.33
N LYS A 770 36.74 -28.29 -18.10
CA LYS A 770 37.72 -27.96 -17.07
C LYS A 770 39.14 -28.28 -17.55
N GLN A 771 39.36 -29.51 -18.02
CA GLN A 771 40.67 -29.94 -18.54
C GLN A 771 41.10 -29.10 -19.75
N ASN A 772 40.16 -28.76 -20.63
CA ASN A 772 40.43 -27.92 -21.79
C ASN A 772 40.80 -26.49 -21.41
N ILE A 773 40.16 -25.90 -20.40
CA ILE A 773 40.50 -24.58 -19.87
C ILE A 773 41.89 -24.59 -19.24
N GLU A 774 42.21 -25.57 -18.40
CA GLU A 774 43.50 -25.71 -17.73
C GLU A 774 44.65 -25.83 -18.75
N ASN A 775 44.43 -26.54 -19.86
CA ASN A 775 45.46 -26.79 -20.87
C ASN A 775 45.60 -25.68 -21.93
N ASN A 776 44.53 -24.92 -22.21
CA ASN A 776 44.46 -24.07 -23.40
C ASN A 776 44.17 -22.59 -23.12
N THR A 777 44.07 -22.18 -21.85
CA THR A 777 43.90 -20.76 -21.49
C THR A 777 45.14 -20.16 -20.83
N LEU A 778 45.26 -18.84 -20.86
CA LEU A 778 46.29 -18.08 -20.13
C LEU A 778 46.09 -18.09 -18.60
N LEU A 779 45.13 -18.87 -18.09
CA LEU A 779 44.80 -18.95 -16.68
C LEU A 779 45.60 -20.09 -16.02
N GLN A 780 46.48 -19.78 -15.06
CA GLN A 780 47.12 -20.78 -14.19
C GLN A 780 46.13 -21.27 -13.10
N THR A 781 44.99 -21.83 -13.52
CA THR A 781 43.70 -21.67 -12.83
C THR A 781 43.55 -22.47 -11.53
N LYS A 782 43.03 -21.80 -10.48
CA LYS A 782 42.20 -22.43 -9.45
C LYS A 782 40.73 -22.35 -9.90
N TYR A 783 39.94 -23.37 -9.64
CA TYR A 783 38.49 -23.37 -9.88
C TYR A 783 37.76 -23.48 -8.54
N THR A 784 36.53 -22.97 -8.51
CA THR A 784 35.66 -23.17 -7.37
C THR A 784 34.26 -23.58 -7.81
N GLU A 785 33.64 -24.39 -6.97
CA GLU A 785 32.32 -24.94 -7.18
C GLU A 785 31.42 -24.67 -5.99
N TRP A 786 30.12 -24.65 -6.27
CA TRP A 786 29.07 -24.65 -5.28
C TRP A 786 28.18 -25.86 -5.51
N ASP A 787 28.28 -26.83 -4.60
CA ASP A 787 27.45 -28.02 -4.62
C ASP A 787 26.15 -27.77 -3.85
N PHE A 788 25.06 -27.64 -4.60
CA PHE A 788 23.73 -27.41 -4.07
C PHE A 788 23.20 -28.59 -3.24
N ASP A 789 23.53 -29.83 -3.60
CA ASP A 789 22.99 -31.03 -2.94
C ASP A 789 23.68 -31.28 -1.59
N ASN A 790 25.00 -31.05 -1.53
CA ASN A 790 25.73 -31.05 -0.26
C ASN A 790 25.28 -29.91 0.66
N SER A 791 24.97 -28.72 0.12
CA SER A 791 24.46 -27.58 0.90
C SER A 791 23.12 -27.88 1.59
N LEU A 792 22.24 -28.66 0.94
CA LEU A 792 20.96 -29.09 1.52
C LEU A 792 21.14 -30.18 2.60
N SER A 793 22.12 -31.06 2.44
CA SER A 793 22.48 -32.05 3.48
C SER A 793 23.15 -31.38 4.70
N GLU A 794 24.00 -30.38 4.46
CA GLU A 794 24.67 -29.57 5.47
C GLU A 794 23.68 -28.73 6.31
N LEU A 795 22.68 -28.12 5.67
CA LEU A 795 21.50 -27.53 6.32
C LEU A 795 20.88 -28.46 7.36
N CYS A 796 20.58 -29.67 6.91
CA CYS A 796 19.85 -30.68 7.65
C CYS A 796 20.65 -31.20 8.85
N ASN A 797 21.98 -31.03 8.83
CA ASN A 797 22.90 -31.41 9.89
C ASN A 797 23.33 -30.23 10.79
N PHE A 798 22.66 -29.07 10.69
CA PHE A 798 23.01 -27.82 11.40
C PHE A 798 24.44 -27.32 11.12
N LYS A 799 25.10 -27.86 10.09
CA LYS A 799 26.37 -27.36 9.57
C LYS A 799 26.02 -26.40 8.45
N LEU A 800 25.69 -25.16 8.79
CA LEU A 800 25.12 -24.22 7.83
C LEU A 800 26.12 -23.97 6.67
N PRO A 801 25.73 -24.12 5.38
CA PRO A 801 26.56 -23.61 4.31
C PRO A 801 26.59 -22.08 4.46
N HIS A 802 27.75 -21.55 4.84
CA HIS A 802 27.83 -20.12 5.06
C HIS A 802 27.71 -19.43 3.69
N ILE A 803 26.65 -18.65 3.47
CA ILE A 803 26.52 -17.81 2.27
C ILE A 803 27.76 -16.91 2.07
N LYS A 804 28.47 -16.56 3.15
CA LYS A 804 29.77 -15.90 3.12
C LYS A 804 30.82 -16.69 2.35
N THR A 805 30.83 -18.02 2.45
CA THR A 805 31.72 -18.89 1.66
C THR A 805 31.37 -18.86 0.18
N TYR A 806 30.08 -18.93 -0.17
CA TYR A 806 29.64 -18.77 -1.57
C TYR A 806 30.08 -17.42 -2.14
N ILE A 807 29.77 -16.34 -1.43
CA ILE A 807 30.09 -14.98 -1.86
C ILE A 807 31.61 -14.79 -1.94
N SER A 808 32.38 -15.22 -0.93
CA SER A 808 33.85 -15.15 -0.90
C SER A 808 34.47 -15.87 -2.11
N LYS A 809 33.97 -17.06 -2.46
CA LYS A 809 34.36 -17.77 -3.68
C LYS A 809 34.00 -16.97 -4.94
N LEU A 810 32.80 -16.40 -4.99
CA LEU A 810 32.32 -15.65 -6.15
C LEU A 810 33.13 -14.36 -6.38
N ILE A 811 33.37 -13.55 -5.33
CA ILE A 811 34.11 -12.29 -5.44
C ILE A 811 35.60 -12.48 -5.77
N SER A 812 36.16 -13.64 -5.42
CA SER A 812 37.54 -13.98 -5.79
C SER A 812 37.67 -14.42 -7.25
N CYS A 813 36.58 -14.79 -7.94
CA CYS A 813 36.63 -15.24 -9.32
C CYS A 813 36.63 -14.10 -10.35
N THR A 814 37.36 -14.33 -11.45
CA THR A 814 37.36 -13.44 -12.61
C THR A 814 36.26 -13.80 -13.60
N TYR A 815 36.02 -15.10 -13.82
CA TYR A 815 35.05 -15.59 -14.80
C TYR A 815 33.93 -16.39 -14.14
N PHE A 816 32.73 -16.29 -14.71
CA PHE A 816 31.59 -17.14 -14.36
C PHE A 816 31.09 -17.86 -15.62
N ILE A 817 31.13 -19.19 -15.62
CA ILE A 817 30.78 -20.01 -16.80
C ILE A 817 29.34 -20.53 -16.68
N TYR A 818 28.50 -20.18 -17.65
CA TYR A 818 27.07 -20.51 -17.69
C TYR A 818 26.69 -21.24 -19.00
N LEU A 819 26.72 -22.57 -19.01
CA LEU A 819 26.51 -23.38 -20.22
C LEU A 819 25.14 -24.08 -20.28
N ARG A 820 24.08 -23.42 -19.81
CA ARG A 820 22.75 -24.00 -19.78
C ARG A 820 21.97 -23.73 -21.08
N ASN A 821 21.78 -24.78 -21.88
CA ASN A 821 21.05 -24.73 -23.15
C ASN A 821 19.56 -25.14 -23.06
N ASN A 822 19.06 -25.57 -21.89
CA ASN A 822 17.68 -26.03 -21.72
C ASN A 822 16.77 -24.99 -21.05
N SER A 823 15.51 -24.87 -21.51
CA SER A 823 14.52 -23.85 -21.09
C SER A 823 13.95 -24.00 -19.66
N GLY A 824 14.52 -24.86 -18.82
CA GLY A 824 13.99 -25.19 -17.48
C GLY A 824 14.24 -24.13 -16.39
N GLY A 825 14.49 -22.87 -16.74
CA GLY A 825 14.77 -21.79 -15.78
C GLY A 825 14.99 -20.44 -16.46
N ILE A 826 15.42 -19.43 -15.69
CA ILE A 826 15.58 -18.04 -16.17
C ILE A 826 17.02 -17.52 -16.19
N GLY A 827 17.96 -18.21 -15.55
CA GLY A 827 19.38 -17.81 -15.47
C GLY A 827 19.73 -16.87 -14.32
N GLN A 828 19.04 -16.97 -13.18
CA GLN A 828 19.23 -16.07 -12.03
C GLN A 828 20.61 -16.12 -11.36
N SER A 829 21.35 -17.23 -11.45
CA SER A 829 22.68 -17.37 -10.83
C SER A 829 23.73 -16.40 -11.40
N MET A 830 23.49 -15.88 -12.61
CA MET A 830 24.35 -14.88 -13.24
C MET A 830 24.27 -13.50 -12.59
N LEU A 831 23.17 -13.15 -11.92
CA LEU A 831 22.99 -11.81 -11.34
C LEU A 831 24.03 -11.50 -10.25
N PRO A 832 24.18 -12.33 -9.19
CA PRO A 832 25.21 -12.08 -8.19
C PRO A 832 26.63 -12.21 -8.77
N ALA A 833 26.84 -13.04 -9.80
CA ALA A 833 28.14 -13.15 -10.47
C ALA A 833 28.50 -11.87 -11.24
N ALA A 834 27.55 -11.27 -11.95
CA ALA A 834 27.72 -9.97 -12.60
C ALA A 834 27.98 -8.89 -11.55
N ALA A 835 27.24 -8.90 -10.44
CA ALA A 835 27.42 -7.92 -9.36
C ALA A 835 28.80 -8.02 -8.71
N ALA A 836 29.30 -9.25 -8.52
CA ALA A 836 30.68 -9.58 -8.10
C ALA A 836 31.76 -9.25 -9.15
N GLN A 837 31.38 -8.60 -10.26
CA GLN A 837 32.27 -8.21 -11.35
C GLN A 837 32.95 -9.41 -12.03
N CYS A 838 32.33 -10.59 -12.03
CA CYS A 838 32.77 -11.72 -12.84
C CYS A 838 32.38 -11.47 -14.30
N ILE A 839 33.25 -11.85 -15.23
CA ILE A 839 32.94 -11.86 -16.67
C ILE A 839 32.14 -13.11 -16.96
N ILE A 840 30.89 -12.94 -17.36
CA ILE A 840 29.98 -14.06 -17.61
C ILE A 840 30.16 -14.53 -19.04
N ILE A 841 30.53 -15.81 -19.20
CA ILE A 841 30.69 -16.46 -20.50
C ILE A 841 29.72 -17.63 -20.54
N GLY A 842 28.88 -17.68 -21.56
CA GLY A 842 27.83 -18.70 -21.57
C GLY A 842 26.86 -18.67 -22.73
N ALA A 843 25.93 -19.62 -22.68
CA ALA A 843 24.83 -19.71 -23.63
C ALA A 843 23.75 -18.65 -23.31
N ASN A 844 23.20 -18.03 -24.35
CA ASN A 844 22.16 -17.00 -24.22
C ASN A 844 20.73 -17.54 -24.39
N ALA A 845 20.52 -18.84 -24.16
CA ALA A 845 19.21 -19.46 -24.32
C ALA A 845 18.16 -18.87 -23.36
N MET A 846 18.56 -18.53 -22.12
CA MET A 846 17.69 -18.01 -21.07
C MET A 846 17.53 -16.49 -21.12
N LYS A 847 16.42 -15.96 -20.61
CA LYS A 847 16.10 -14.54 -20.73
C LYS A 847 17.07 -13.62 -19.99
N TYR A 848 17.50 -13.95 -18.77
CA TYR A 848 18.50 -13.13 -18.07
C TYR A 848 19.85 -13.18 -18.79
N ALA A 849 20.20 -14.33 -19.37
CA ALA A 849 21.43 -14.50 -20.16
C ALA A 849 21.47 -13.51 -21.35
N ARG A 850 20.34 -13.37 -22.07
CA ARG A 850 20.22 -12.43 -23.21
C ARG A 850 20.40 -10.97 -22.82
N ILE A 851 20.11 -10.63 -21.57
CA ILE A 851 20.22 -9.26 -21.07
C ILE A 851 21.64 -9.02 -20.54
N ILE A 852 22.13 -9.90 -19.66
CA ILE A 852 23.37 -9.70 -18.90
C ILE A 852 24.63 -10.07 -19.69
N ILE A 853 24.62 -11.15 -20.47
CA ILE A 853 25.84 -11.63 -21.14
C ILE A 853 26.20 -10.64 -22.26
N HIS A 854 27.41 -10.10 -22.21
CA HIS A 854 27.93 -9.27 -23.27
C HIS A 854 27.96 -10.07 -24.59
N PRO A 855 27.56 -9.52 -25.75
CA PRO A 855 27.45 -10.28 -27.00
C PRO A 855 28.68 -11.11 -27.39
N ILE A 856 29.89 -10.58 -27.11
CA ILE A 856 31.18 -11.26 -27.37
C ILE A 856 31.39 -12.49 -26.46
N CYS A 857 30.72 -12.54 -25.30
CA CYS A 857 30.83 -13.63 -24.33
C CYS A 857 29.74 -14.70 -24.51
N VAL A 858 28.88 -14.56 -25.51
CA VAL A 858 27.90 -15.59 -25.89
C VAL A 858 28.62 -16.70 -26.63
N ILE A 859 28.44 -17.94 -26.17
CA ILE A 859 29.11 -19.12 -26.74
C ILE A 859 28.12 -20.25 -26.98
N THR A 860 28.47 -21.12 -27.92
CA THR A 860 27.68 -22.31 -28.31
C THR A 860 28.40 -23.63 -28.02
N ASN A 861 29.73 -23.60 -27.83
CA ASN A 861 30.57 -24.78 -27.58
C ASN A 861 31.78 -24.44 -26.70
N GLU A 862 32.51 -25.48 -26.27
CA GLU A 862 33.69 -25.34 -25.39
C GLU A 862 34.85 -24.58 -26.02
N SER A 863 35.10 -24.77 -27.32
CA SER A 863 36.22 -24.12 -28.02
C SER A 863 36.03 -22.60 -28.07
N GLU A 864 34.80 -22.14 -28.29
CA GLU A 864 34.44 -20.72 -28.18
C GLU A 864 34.65 -20.17 -26.77
N CYS A 865 34.36 -20.94 -25.73
CA CYS A 865 34.64 -20.54 -24.34
C CYS A 865 36.12 -20.19 -24.14
N ILE A 866 37.01 -21.08 -24.57
CA ILE A 866 38.47 -20.94 -24.45
C ILE A 866 38.96 -19.72 -25.25
N ASN A 867 38.48 -19.58 -26.49
CA ASN A 867 38.83 -18.46 -27.36
C ASN A 867 38.41 -17.13 -26.74
N THR A 868 37.20 -17.05 -26.18
CA THR A 868 36.69 -15.86 -25.50
C THR A 868 37.53 -15.51 -24.28
N ILE A 869 37.85 -16.48 -23.41
CA ILE A 869 38.73 -16.25 -22.25
C ILE A 869 40.07 -15.67 -22.69
N ASN A 870 40.72 -16.31 -23.67
CA ASN A 870 42.03 -15.86 -24.15
C ASN A 870 41.99 -14.47 -24.80
N MET A 871 40.92 -14.16 -25.53
CA MET A 871 40.70 -12.85 -26.12
C MET A 871 40.54 -11.77 -25.06
N VAL A 872 39.75 -12.03 -24.02
CA VAL A 872 39.51 -11.10 -22.90
C VAL A 872 40.78 -10.91 -22.05
N GLU A 873 41.52 -11.98 -21.74
CA GLU A 873 42.79 -11.88 -21.00
C GLU A 873 43.85 -11.06 -21.74
N LYS A 874 43.86 -11.09 -23.07
CA LYS A 874 44.80 -10.32 -23.91
C LYS A 874 44.39 -8.85 -24.09
N ASN A 875 43.14 -8.49 -23.77
CA ASN A 875 42.60 -7.16 -24.03
C ASN A 875 41.95 -6.54 -22.77
N PRO A 876 42.71 -5.77 -21.97
CA PRO A 876 42.20 -5.12 -20.76
C PRO A 876 41.04 -4.14 -21.02
N ASN A 877 41.02 -3.49 -22.18
CA ASN A 877 39.92 -2.57 -22.54
C ASN A 877 38.63 -3.35 -22.77
N LEU A 878 38.69 -4.45 -23.53
CA LEU A 878 37.54 -5.34 -23.73
C LEU A 878 37.01 -5.89 -22.40
N LYS A 879 37.91 -6.27 -21.48
CA LYS A 879 37.51 -6.70 -20.12
C LYS A 879 36.71 -5.61 -19.39
N LYS A 880 37.17 -4.36 -19.44
CA LYS A 880 36.48 -3.22 -18.83
C LYS A 880 35.13 -2.97 -19.50
N ASP A 881 35.07 -3.06 -20.82
CA ASP A 881 33.85 -2.85 -21.60
C ASP A 881 32.78 -3.88 -21.27
N ILE A 882 33.15 -5.17 -21.17
CA ILE A 882 32.24 -6.25 -20.76
C ILE A 882 31.67 -6.00 -19.36
N ILE A 883 32.53 -5.61 -18.40
CA ILE A 883 32.10 -5.32 -17.02
C ILE A 883 31.14 -4.12 -16.99
N ASN A 884 31.48 -3.04 -17.71
CA ASN A 884 30.62 -1.85 -17.80
C ASN A 884 29.26 -2.18 -18.41
N TYR A 885 29.23 -3.01 -19.47
CA TYR A 885 28.00 -3.50 -20.05
C TYR A 885 27.15 -4.24 -19.02
N GLN A 886 27.72 -5.24 -18.33
CA GLN A 886 27.00 -5.99 -17.29
C GLN A 886 26.45 -5.09 -16.18
N ASN A 887 27.24 -4.11 -15.71
CA ASN A 887 26.82 -3.14 -14.70
C ASN A 887 25.63 -2.30 -15.19
N GLN A 888 25.69 -1.80 -16.43
CA GLN A 888 24.58 -1.05 -17.04
C GLN A 888 23.31 -1.88 -17.17
N GLN A 889 23.44 -3.16 -17.52
CA GLN A 889 22.30 -4.07 -17.65
C GLN A 889 21.66 -4.39 -16.30
N LEU A 890 22.46 -4.64 -15.25
CA LEU A 890 21.98 -4.76 -13.87
C LEU A 890 21.19 -3.51 -13.44
N GLU A 891 21.83 -2.34 -13.57
CA GLU A 891 21.25 -1.04 -13.22
C GLU A 891 19.91 -0.78 -13.91
N THR A 892 19.84 -1.06 -15.21
CA THR A 892 18.66 -0.71 -16.02
C THR A 892 17.53 -1.71 -15.85
N HIS A 893 17.83 -3.01 -15.96
CA HIS A 893 16.81 -4.06 -16.11
C HIS A 893 16.49 -4.78 -14.80
N PHE A 894 17.44 -4.86 -13.87
CA PHE A 894 17.30 -5.58 -12.60
C PHE A 894 17.21 -4.65 -11.40
N TRP A 895 17.23 -3.34 -11.63
CA TRP A 895 17.09 -2.33 -10.60
C TRP A 895 16.08 -1.24 -10.97
N ASN A 896 16.45 -0.28 -11.82
CA ASN A 896 15.65 0.93 -12.05
C ASN A 896 14.25 0.64 -12.61
N LYS A 897 14.13 -0.17 -13.67
CA LYS A 897 12.82 -0.51 -14.27
C LYS A 897 11.88 -1.20 -13.26
N PRO A 898 12.30 -2.26 -12.55
CA PRO A 898 11.48 -2.86 -11.49
C PRO A 898 11.05 -1.88 -10.41
N LEU A 899 11.94 -0.99 -9.95
CA LEU A 899 11.60 -0.02 -8.90
C LEU A 899 10.53 0.98 -9.36
N GLU A 900 10.65 1.51 -10.57
CA GLU A 900 9.64 2.39 -11.14
C GLU A 900 8.28 1.68 -11.32
N LEU A 901 8.31 0.39 -11.68
CA LEU A 901 7.09 -0.42 -11.77
C LEU A 901 6.41 -0.60 -10.41
N ILE A 902 7.13 -0.91 -9.34
CA ILE A 902 6.55 -1.00 -7.99
C ILE A 902 5.95 0.34 -7.55
N LYS A 903 6.62 1.47 -7.80
CA LYS A 903 6.06 2.81 -7.49
C LYS A 903 4.76 3.06 -8.23
N LYS A 904 4.71 2.72 -9.53
CA LYS A 904 3.50 2.84 -10.34
C LYS A 904 2.36 1.99 -9.78
N LEU A 905 2.63 0.75 -9.41
CA LEU A 905 1.63 -0.18 -8.86
C LEU A 905 1.11 0.28 -7.49
N TYR A 906 2.02 0.75 -6.63
CA TYR A 906 1.65 1.33 -5.34
C TYR A 906 0.76 2.57 -5.53
N ALA A 907 1.13 3.47 -6.44
CA ALA A 907 0.31 4.63 -6.77
C ALA A 907 -1.07 4.26 -7.35
N LEU A 908 -1.17 3.14 -8.09
CA LEU A 908 -2.46 2.61 -8.55
C LEU A 908 -3.31 2.07 -7.41
N LYS A 909 -2.72 1.37 -6.44
CA LYS A 909 -3.42 0.85 -5.26
C LYS A 909 -4.00 1.95 -4.36
N ARG A 910 -3.39 3.14 -4.40
CA ARG A 910 -3.80 4.31 -3.61
C ARG A 910 -4.89 5.17 -4.29
N LYS A 911 -5.21 4.90 -5.56
CA LYS A 911 -6.30 5.55 -6.29
C LYS A 911 -7.57 4.73 -6.14
#